data_AF-A0A7V3QWT6-F1
#
_entry.id   AF-A0A7V3QWT6-F1
#
_cell.length_a   1.000
_cell.length_b   1.000
_cell.length_c   1.000
_cell.angle_alpha   90.00
_cell.angle_beta   90.00
_cell.angle_gamma   90.00
#
_symmetry.space_group_name_H-M   'P 1'
#
loop_
_entity.id
_entity.type
_entity.pdbx_description
1 polymer ?
#
loop_
_entity_poly.entity_id
_entity_poly.type
_entity_poly.pdbx_seq_one_letter_code
_entity_poly.pdbx_strand_id
1 'polypeptide(L)'
;MPGNDASTPLSPQAGEPQELDLLKWLHLLAEHRWFIAGVTGAVVIVAALYVFLATPLYSATATVYVQSQGRQPLGYNPTGSGSWMEEQKFYNSQEAIIRSEEVMQEVVDRLGLRNHPGFIGAKDPAQVLMGMVKVETVRDSALYKITVTAPYRKDVARWANAVAEAYRDRTLRDAVQYLGKANELMLAEARRMQEEYIQQQAKMANSLQASGSYFPQNQKDILDKRIEALELKLNEVTVKESEVSALVNQLRSASTGNELVDIPGGPEDPSLQAMVTQYNQLRQELAKLSVRFTPKYPEVQDLRARVQKQAQLILGTYENQLAALRTEEQDLRDQLAQVKKQGLAFVEGASREEALSSSGSAIKKYMDLLYDKMRELNVSSALLSSNVRIVDHALPPDAPIKPNKKMTLLMALVLGLVLSVGSVVGYQYLDTSVKSVEDIEERLGLNLLSMVPELTEETLRPGTEAFQTLRTALIYASQNQQNNMILVTSAAPREGKTTVVANLAKVLAATGDRVIALDCDLRRPALARAINPSDDVLSKGLTNYLATRESRIEDFIQNGPHPNLFFIAAGPAPPNPPELFSMKRFRGLIQELRTAYQWVLLDSPPCLSITDAQILAGMADLVVFTAKYKKTKVPLLERATLSLTRLGAKVAGVVLNGVETHSSYYYDYYSSHHYYATGTEPKRFAWLFGGGRHWAKGEGKAKRPSGGDNYPRVANDRRPCGTSGLDFGRGDHYYPIIGGHRDVQANDALSRGGALVPGHGGLGSAAGILDHPGPIRGPSGIQPECAGPGERLEPRFGDRLPPVARPRAEIGRLVFRGRFDRGGHGLYFPHDGVECLHCGPQRYRDLGQGEGTNGALPGLFQDLSVGSLQRG
;
A
#
# COMPACT_ATOMS: atom_id res chain seq x y z
N MET A 1 -50.60 7.35 65.47
CA MET A 1 -50.26 6.23 64.56
C MET A 1 -51.31 5.14 64.73
N PRO A 2 -51.54 4.27 63.73
CA PRO A 2 -51.16 4.36 62.31
C PRO A 2 -52.36 4.87 61.46
N GLY A 3 -52.30 4.93 60.13
CA GLY A 3 -51.21 4.50 59.24
C GLY A 3 -51.25 5.19 57.88
N ASN A 4 -50.27 4.86 57.03
CA ASN A 4 -50.11 5.41 55.69
C ASN A 4 -51.07 4.73 54.71
N ASP A 5 -51.41 5.44 53.64
CA ASP A 5 -51.27 4.88 52.28
C ASP A 5 -50.43 5.84 51.44
N ALA A 6 -49.61 5.30 50.55
CA ALA A 6 -48.52 6.05 49.92
C ALA A 6 -48.96 6.74 48.61
N SER A 7 -48.66 8.05 48.50
CA SER A 7 -48.64 8.73 47.21
C SER A 7 -47.58 8.08 46.31
N THR A 8 -48.01 7.45 45.21
CA THR A 8 -47.11 6.90 44.20
C THR A 8 -46.18 7.99 43.65
N PRO A 9 -44.86 7.76 43.60
CA PRO A 9 -43.97 8.70 42.93
C PRO A 9 -44.30 8.70 41.42
N LEU A 10 -44.49 9.89 40.85
CA LEU A 10 -44.54 10.06 39.40
C LEU A 10 -43.25 9.48 38.82
N SER A 11 -43.37 8.42 38.02
CA SER A 11 -42.22 7.83 37.35
C SER A 11 -41.59 8.87 36.42
N PRO A 12 -40.25 9.04 36.40
CA PRO A 12 -39.63 9.92 35.43
C PRO A 12 -39.98 9.41 34.04
N GLN A 13 -40.67 10.23 33.25
CA GLN A 13 -40.95 9.88 31.86
C GLN A 13 -39.60 9.69 31.16
N ALA A 14 -39.44 8.55 30.48
CA ALA A 14 -38.24 8.29 29.70
C ALA A 14 -38.15 9.38 28.63
N GLY A 15 -37.12 10.23 28.73
CA GLY A 15 -36.96 11.36 27.83
C GLY A 15 -36.96 10.90 26.38
N GLU A 16 -37.73 11.59 25.54
CA GLU A 16 -37.65 11.39 24.09
C GLU A 16 -36.19 11.61 23.66
N PRO A 17 -35.69 10.84 22.67
CA PRO A 17 -34.33 10.98 22.21
C PRO A 17 -34.15 12.40 21.65
N GLN A 18 -33.40 13.24 22.36
CA GLN A 18 -33.13 14.62 21.96
C GLN A 18 -32.69 14.65 20.49
N GLU A 19 -33.54 15.17 19.61
CA GLU A 19 -33.17 15.35 18.22
C GLU A 19 -31.90 16.20 18.17
N LEU A 20 -30.91 15.79 17.37
CA LEU A 20 -29.71 16.59 17.21
C LEU A 20 -30.09 17.91 16.55
N ASP A 21 -30.17 18.94 17.37
CA ASP A 21 -30.56 20.30 17.01
C ASP A 21 -29.43 20.95 16.19
N LEU A 22 -29.31 20.51 14.93
CA LEU A 22 -28.28 20.93 13.97
C LEU A 22 -28.28 22.46 13.80
N LEU A 23 -29.45 23.09 13.99
CA LEU A 23 -29.62 24.54 14.00
C LEU A 23 -28.90 25.21 15.19
N LYS A 24 -29.01 24.66 16.41
CA LYS A 24 -28.27 25.16 17.59
C LYS A 24 -26.76 25.02 17.40
N TRP A 25 -26.29 23.90 16.85
CA TRP A 25 -24.87 23.72 16.53
C TRP A 25 -24.36 24.68 15.44
N LEU A 26 -25.12 24.88 14.37
CA LEU A 26 -24.75 25.78 13.28
C LEU A 26 -24.72 27.25 13.74
N HIS A 27 -25.65 27.66 14.61
CA HIS A 27 -25.63 28.97 15.28
C HIS A 27 -24.38 29.13 16.16
N LEU A 28 -24.06 28.15 17.01
CA LEU A 28 -22.90 28.19 17.90
C LEU A 28 -21.57 28.32 17.14
N LEU A 29 -21.43 27.66 15.99
CA LEU A 29 -20.31 27.84 15.07
C LEU A 29 -20.29 29.22 14.41
N ALA A 30 -21.45 29.81 14.11
CA ALA A 30 -21.56 31.15 13.55
C ALA A 30 -21.21 32.26 14.55
N GLU A 31 -21.55 32.12 15.84
CA GLU A 31 -21.12 33.02 16.93
C GLU A 31 -19.59 33.01 17.05
N HIS A 32 -18.97 31.83 16.99
CA HIS A 32 -17.52 31.63 17.17
C HIS A 32 -16.70 31.70 15.87
N ARG A 33 -17.30 32.11 14.74
CA ARG A 33 -16.67 32.10 13.40
C ARG A 33 -15.28 32.75 13.32
N TRP A 34 -15.04 33.83 14.08
CA TRP A 34 -13.74 34.52 14.11
C TRP A 34 -12.67 33.73 14.87
N PHE A 35 -13.04 33.02 15.95
CA PHE A 35 -12.14 32.10 16.66
C PHE A 35 -11.80 30.89 15.79
N ILE A 36 -12.82 30.32 15.11
CA ILE A 36 -12.66 29.20 14.17
C ILE A 36 -11.69 29.57 13.03
N ALA A 37 -11.88 30.75 12.42
CA ALA A 37 -11.00 31.28 11.39
C ALA A 37 -9.58 31.57 11.92
N GLY A 38 -9.45 32.11 13.14
CA GLY A 38 -8.16 32.39 13.77
C GLY A 38 -7.33 31.12 14.04
N VAL A 39 -7.92 30.10 14.65
CA VAL A 39 -7.25 28.82 14.94
C VAL A 39 -6.91 28.07 13.64
N THR A 40 -7.86 28.00 12.68
CA THR A 40 -7.61 27.39 11.37
C THR A 40 -6.50 28.13 10.62
N GLY A 41 -6.54 29.47 10.62
CA GLY A 41 -5.52 30.32 10.02
C GLY A 41 -4.13 30.10 10.62
N ALA A 42 -4.02 29.99 11.95
CA ALA A 42 -2.75 29.70 12.61
C ALA A 42 -2.16 28.34 12.18
N VAL A 43 -2.97 27.28 12.11
CA VAL A 43 -2.53 25.96 11.64
C VAL A 43 -2.07 26.01 10.18
N VAL A 44 -2.82 26.70 9.31
CA VAL A 44 -2.45 26.88 7.89
C VAL A 44 -1.18 27.73 7.73
N ILE A 45 -0.98 28.77 8.55
CA ILE A 45 0.25 29.58 8.55
C ILE A 45 1.47 28.75 8.97
N VAL A 46 1.36 27.93 10.02
CA VAL A 46 2.45 27.02 10.45
C VAL A 46 2.76 25.99 9.37
N ALA A 47 1.75 25.42 8.72
CA ALA A 47 1.95 24.50 7.60
C ALA A 47 2.54 25.18 6.36
N ALA A 48 2.16 26.43 6.06
CA ALA A 48 2.76 27.22 4.99
C ALA A 48 4.23 27.52 5.30
N LEU A 49 4.55 27.97 6.52
CA LEU A 49 5.92 28.19 6.99
C LEU A 49 6.77 26.91 6.81
N TYR A 50 6.27 25.76 7.25
CA TYR A 50 6.92 24.46 7.03
C TYR A 50 7.15 24.17 5.54
N VAL A 51 6.15 24.40 4.68
CA VAL A 51 6.25 24.20 3.21
C VAL A 51 7.24 25.17 2.53
N PHE A 52 7.51 26.34 3.11
CA PHE A 52 8.52 27.29 2.63
C PHE A 52 9.92 27.04 3.19
N LEU A 53 10.05 26.51 4.40
CA LEU A 53 11.35 26.19 5.03
C LEU A 53 11.86 24.78 4.68
N ALA A 54 10.99 23.83 4.35
CA ALA A 54 11.36 22.48 3.99
C ALA A 54 12.12 22.44 2.65
N THR A 55 13.21 21.66 2.60
CA THR A 55 14.03 21.51 1.40
C THR A 55 13.24 20.83 0.27
N PRO A 56 13.18 21.42 -0.94
CA PRO A 56 12.46 20.83 -2.06
C PRO A 56 13.21 19.60 -2.58
N LEU A 57 12.57 18.43 -2.54
CA LEU A 57 13.11 17.19 -3.07
C LEU A 57 12.64 16.97 -4.51
N TYR A 58 13.58 16.69 -5.40
CA TYR A 58 13.37 16.39 -6.81
C TYR A 58 13.61 14.90 -7.05
N SER A 59 12.87 14.30 -7.97
CA SER A 59 13.01 12.90 -8.36
C SER A 59 13.09 12.76 -9.88
N ALA A 60 14.01 11.93 -10.36
CA ALA A 60 14.15 11.58 -11.78
C ALA A 60 14.28 10.06 -11.93
N THR A 61 13.70 9.51 -12.98
CA THR A 61 13.61 8.06 -13.22
C THR A 61 14.22 7.70 -14.57
N ALA A 62 15.15 6.75 -14.58
CA ALA A 62 15.61 6.08 -15.79
C ALA A 62 14.90 4.71 -15.93
N THR A 63 14.63 4.27 -17.15
CA THR A 63 14.01 2.97 -17.44
C THR A 63 15.03 2.01 -18.06
N VAL A 64 15.20 0.83 -17.48
CA VAL A 64 16.13 -0.21 -17.96
C VAL A 64 15.38 -1.52 -18.21
N TYR A 65 15.60 -2.12 -19.38
CA TYR A 65 15.12 -3.46 -19.74
C TYR A 65 16.22 -4.49 -19.45
N VAL A 66 15.89 -5.56 -18.75
CA VAL A 66 16.84 -6.63 -18.39
C VAL A 66 16.32 -7.97 -18.91
N GLN A 67 16.88 -8.45 -20.01
CA GLN A 67 16.46 -9.70 -20.62
C GLN A 67 16.83 -10.88 -19.71
N SER A 68 15.83 -11.67 -19.32
CA SER A 68 16.05 -12.97 -18.68
C SER A 68 16.66 -13.95 -19.70
N GLN A 69 17.99 -13.99 -19.77
CA GLN A 69 18.70 -15.04 -20.48
C GLN A 69 18.64 -16.32 -19.62
N GLY A 70 17.78 -17.26 -20.03
CA GLY A 70 17.70 -18.57 -19.40
C GLY A 70 19.06 -19.27 -19.45
N ARG A 71 19.73 -19.37 -18.29
CA ARG A 71 21.01 -20.08 -18.13
C ARG A 71 20.79 -21.59 -18.23
N GLN A 72 20.54 -22.09 -19.44
CA GLN A 72 20.39 -23.51 -19.72
C GLN A 72 21.74 -24.21 -19.51
N PRO A 73 21.86 -25.16 -18.55
CA PRO A 73 23.05 -25.98 -18.45
C PRO A 73 23.12 -26.93 -19.64
N LEU A 74 24.33 -27.18 -20.15
CA LEU A 74 24.57 -28.02 -21.32
C LEU A 74 23.94 -29.41 -21.13
N GLY A 75 23.01 -29.78 -22.02
CA GLY A 75 22.33 -31.07 -22.02
C GLY A 75 20.94 -31.12 -21.36
N TYR A 76 20.44 -30.03 -20.76
CA TYR A 76 19.13 -30.03 -20.09
C TYR A 76 18.00 -29.47 -20.98
N ASN A 77 17.11 -30.35 -21.45
CA ASN A 77 15.83 -29.97 -22.07
C ASN A 77 14.73 -29.90 -20.99
N PRO A 78 14.18 -28.73 -20.66
CA PRO A 78 13.12 -28.60 -19.65
C PRO A 78 11.76 -29.01 -20.21
N THR A 79 11.45 -30.30 -20.24
CA THR A 79 10.05 -30.79 -20.30
C THR A 79 9.39 -30.63 -18.93
N GLY A 80 9.19 -29.38 -18.53
CA GLY A 80 8.60 -29.00 -17.24
C GLY A 80 8.39 -27.49 -17.17
N SER A 81 7.27 -27.06 -16.60
CA SER A 81 6.93 -25.64 -16.46
C SER A 81 7.95 -24.91 -15.59
N GLY A 82 8.72 -23.97 -16.18
CA GLY A 82 9.54 -23.04 -15.43
C GLY A 82 8.70 -22.30 -14.39
N SER A 83 9.17 -22.22 -13.15
CA SER A 83 8.32 -21.72 -12.08
C SER A 83 8.21 -20.19 -12.14
N TRP A 84 6.99 -19.65 -12.05
CA TRP A 84 6.73 -18.23 -11.80
C TRP A 84 7.55 -17.69 -10.61
N MET A 85 7.85 -18.56 -9.62
CA MET A 85 8.66 -18.23 -8.45
C MET A 85 10.18 -18.19 -8.73
N GLU A 86 10.67 -18.81 -9.79
CA GLU A 86 12.07 -18.62 -10.27
C GLU A 86 12.19 -17.31 -11.05
N GLU A 87 11.20 -16.97 -11.86
CA GLU A 87 11.16 -15.69 -12.58
C GLU A 87 11.04 -14.51 -11.60
N GLN A 88 10.19 -14.62 -10.58
CA GLN A 88 10.07 -13.62 -9.52
C GLN A 88 11.34 -13.52 -8.64
N LYS A 89 12.04 -14.64 -8.40
CA LYS A 89 13.38 -14.62 -7.76
C LYS A 89 14.39 -13.87 -8.62
N PHE A 90 14.45 -14.15 -9.93
CA PHE A 90 15.32 -13.43 -10.86
C PHE A 90 15.06 -11.92 -10.80
N TYR A 91 13.80 -11.49 -10.89
CA TYR A 91 13.46 -10.07 -10.86
C TYR A 91 13.83 -9.38 -9.53
N ASN A 92 13.56 -10.02 -8.39
CA ASN A 92 13.96 -9.49 -7.08
C ASN A 92 15.50 -9.43 -6.91
N SER A 93 16.24 -10.42 -7.45
CA SER A 93 17.70 -10.40 -7.42
C SER A 93 18.30 -9.26 -8.24
N GLN A 94 17.73 -8.91 -9.39
CA GLN A 94 18.22 -7.76 -10.17
C GLN A 94 18.00 -6.43 -9.44
N GLU A 95 16.90 -6.26 -8.69
CA GLU A 95 16.72 -5.05 -7.87
C GLU A 95 17.87 -4.88 -6.85
N ALA A 96 18.25 -5.96 -6.17
CA ALA A 96 19.37 -5.97 -5.23
C ALA A 96 20.72 -5.71 -5.92
N ILE A 97 20.95 -6.24 -7.13
CA ILE A 97 22.18 -6.01 -7.91
C ILE A 97 22.29 -4.54 -8.36
N ILE A 98 21.19 -3.95 -8.88
CA ILE A 98 21.15 -2.52 -9.27
C ILE A 98 21.43 -1.62 -8.05
N ARG A 99 20.99 -2.02 -6.86
CA ARG A 99 21.19 -1.28 -5.60
C ARG A 99 22.48 -1.64 -4.86
N SER A 100 23.34 -2.49 -5.42
CA SER A 100 24.57 -2.96 -4.76
C SER A 100 25.61 -1.84 -4.55
N GLU A 101 26.36 -1.94 -3.45
CA GLU A 101 27.42 -0.99 -3.07
C GLU A 101 28.43 -0.75 -4.20
N GLU A 102 28.81 -1.79 -4.92
CA GLU A 102 29.75 -1.76 -6.05
C GLU A 102 29.22 -0.93 -7.24
N VAL A 103 27.92 -1.01 -7.55
CA VAL A 103 27.29 -0.16 -8.58
C VAL A 103 27.23 1.30 -8.10
N MET A 104 26.95 1.52 -6.81
CA MET A 104 26.91 2.86 -6.24
C MET A 104 28.31 3.51 -6.19
N GLN A 105 29.37 2.73 -5.89
CA GLN A 105 30.75 3.20 -5.88
C GLN A 105 31.25 3.57 -7.29
N GLU A 106 30.94 2.75 -8.31
CA GLU A 106 31.20 3.08 -9.72
C GLU A 106 30.56 4.43 -10.11
N VAL A 107 29.35 4.72 -9.63
CA VAL A 107 28.67 6.02 -9.87
C VAL A 107 29.31 7.17 -9.09
N VAL A 108 29.67 6.94 -7.82
CA VAL A 108 30.40 7.91 -6.99
C VAL A 108 31.69 8.34 -7.67
N ASP A 109 32.46 7.39 -8.20
CA ASP A 109 33.77 7.67 -8.79
C ASP A 109 33.65 8.15 -10.24
N ARG A 110 32.70 7.64 -11.05
CA ARG A 110 32.39 8.18 -12.41
C ARG A 110 31.96 9.64 -12.38
N LEU A 111 31.18 10.06 -11.38
CA LEU A 111 30.66 11.43 -11.25
C LEU A 111 31.45 12.31 -10.27
N GLY A 112 32.51 11.79 -9.63
CA GLY A 112 33.31 12.52 -8.64
C GLY A 112 32.50 12.98 -7.42
N LEU A 113 31.46 12.24 -7.01
CA LEU A 113 30.48 12.67 -6.01
C LEU A 113 31.10 12.97 -4.65
N ARG A 114 32.27 12.42 -4.33
CA ARG A 114 33.08 12.74 -3.13
C ARG A 114 33.32 14.25 -2.95
N ASN A 115 33.35 15.01 -4.05
CA ASN A 115 33.53 16.47 -4.06
C ASN A 115 32.23 17.27 -4.22
N HIS A 116 31.08 16.61 -4.39
CA HIS A 116 29.78 17.25 -4.59
C HIS A 116 29.17 17.66 -3.23
N PRO A 117 28.58 18.86 -3.08
CA PRO A 117 28.11 19.38 -1.78
C PRO A 117 27.04 18.54 -1.05
N GLY A 118 26.44 17.55 -1.72
CA GLY A 118 25.54 16.57 -1.10
C GLY A 118 26.23 15.40 -0.37
N PHE A 119 27.54 15.22 -0.54
CA PHE A 119 28.31 14.09 0.00
C PHE A 119 29.58 14.52 0.77
N ILE A 120 29.93 15.81 0.79
CA ILE A 120 31.07 16.33 1.56
C ILE A 120 30.89 15.97 3.05
N GLY A 121 31.86 15.24 3.61
CA GLY A 121 31.83 14.78 5.01
C GLY A 121 31.15 13.41 5.24
N ALA A 122 30.58 12.78 4.22
CA ALA A 122 30.13 11.39 4.31
C ALA A 122 31.34 10.44 4.44
N LYS A 123 31.32 9.52 5.41
CA LYS A 123 32.33 8.46 5.53
C LYS A 123 32.28 7.47 4.36
N ASP A 124 31.07 7.20 3.88
CA ASP A 124 30.79 6.38 2.70
C ASP A 124 29.74 7.10 1.83
N PRO A 125 30.13 7.61 0.64
CA PRO A 125 29.20 8.24 -0.29
C PRO A 125 28.32 7.24 -1.05
N ALA A 126 28.73 5.98 -1.20
CA ALA A 126 27.98 4.95 -1.91
C ALA A 126 26.74 4.53 -1.12
N GLN A 127 26.86 4.36 0.21
CA GLN A 127 25.70 4.16 1.10
C GLN A 127 24.72 5.35 1.09
N VAL A 128 25.23 6.58 1.06
CA VAL A 128 24.39 7.79 0.98
C VAL A 128 23.63 7.83 -0.37
N LEU A 129 24.30 7.47 -1.48
CA LEU A 129 23.66 7.37 -2.78
C LEU A 129 22.62 6.23 -2.82
N MET A 130 22.94 5.05 -2.28
CA MET A 130 22.04 3.90 -2.17
C MET A 130 20.72 4.27 -1.45
N GLY A 131 20.80 5.07 -0.38
CA GLY A 131 19.62 5.61 0.32
C GLY A 131 18.77 6.60 -0.50
N MET A 132 19.35 7.24 -1.52
CA MET A 132 18.64 8.12 -2.46
C MET A 132 18.08 7.37 -3.69
N VAL A 133 18.53 6.15 -3.96
CA VAL A 133 18.07 5.33 -5.11
C VAL A 133 16.95 4.37 -4.69
N LYS A 134 15.76 4.55 -5.30
CA LYS A 134 14.69 3.56 -5.29
C LYS A 134 14.61 2.88 -6.66
N VAL A 135 14.69 1.56 -6.68
CA VAL A 135 14.42 0.76 -7.89
C VAL A 135 13.04 0.14 -7.72
N GLU A 136 12.25 0.10 -8.79
CA GLU A 136 10.93 -0.54 -8.82
C GLU A 136 10.81 -1.38 -10.10
N THR A 137 10.31 -2.61 -9.99
CA THR A 137 9.91 -3.42 -11.14
C THR A 137 8.54 -2.95 -11.66
N VAL A 138 8.40 -2.86 -12.98
CA VAL A 138 7.09 -2.67 -13.62
C VAL A 138 6.43 -4.04 -13.77
N ARG A 139 5.25 -4.21 -13.17
CA ARG A 139 4.51 -5.50 -13.17
C ARG A 139 4.43 -6.12 -14.55
N ASP A 140 4.54 -7.44 -14.59
CA ASP A 140 4.37 -8.28 -15.79
C ASP A 140 5.30 -7.87 -16.96
N SER A 141 6.47 -7.31 -16.63
CA SER A 141 7.46 -6.86 -17.60
C SER A 141 8.88 -6.91 -17.05
N ALA A 142 9.86 -7.07 -17.94
CA ALA A 142 11.29 -7.05 -17.61
C ALA A 142 11.87 -5.61 -17.50
N LEU A 143 11.07 -4.64 -17.05
CA LEU A 143 11.43 -3.22 -16.96
C LEU A 143 11.64 -2.76 -15.51
N TYR A 144 12.75 -2.07 -15.28
CA TYR A 144 13.17 -1.49 -14.00
C TYR A 144 13.15 0.03 -14.08
N LYS A 145 12.49 0.67 -13.12
CA LYS A 145 12.47 2.11 -12.93
C LYS A 145 13.45 2.49 -11.83
N ILE A 146 14.60 3.05 -12.24
CA ILE A 146 15.65 3.52 -11.34
C ILE A 146 15.38 4.99 -11.03
N THR A 147 14.75 5.24 -9.88
CA THR A 147 14.34 6.58 -9.43
C THR A 147 15.27 7.09 -8.34
N VAL A 148 16.00 8.16 -8.63
CA VAL A 148 16.83 8.87 -7.63
C VAL A 148 16.02 10.02 -7.03
N THR A 149 16.16 10.29 -5.73
CA THR A 149 15.51 11.44 -5.05
C THR A 149 16.51 12.24 -4.22
N ALA A 150 16.72 13.52 -4.55
CA ALA A 150 17.63 14.42 -3.82
C ALA A 150 17.21 15.91 -4.01
N PRO A 151 17.77 16.88 -3.26
CA PRO A 151 17.39 18.30 -3.40
C PRO A 151 17.97 19.00 -4.65
N TYR A 152 18.76 18.30 -5.47
CA TYR A 152 19.54 18.89 -6.56
C TYR A 152 18.90 18.66 -7.95
N ARG A 153 18.02 19.59 -8.40
CA ARG A 153 17.22 19.46 -9.65
C ARG A 153 18.00 19.00 -10.89
N LYS A 154 19.23 19.49 -11.10
CA LYS A 154 20.06 19.14 -12.27
C LYS A 154 20.85 17.84 -12.11
N ASP A 155 21.07 17.38 -10.88
CA ASP A 155 22.00 16.29 -10.58
C ASP A 155 21.29 14.96 -10.43
N VAL A 156 20.07 14.96 -9.87
CA VAL A 156 19.23 13.75 -9.71
C VAL A 156 19.05 12.98 -11.02
N ALA A 157 18.86 13.66 -12.15
CA ALA A 157 18.78 13.03 -13.47
C ALA A 157 20.13 12.47 -13.95
N ARG A 158 21.24 13.15 -13.67
CA ARG A 158 22.59 12.64 -13.98
C ARG A 158 22.91 11.40 -13.14
N TRP A 159 22.50 11.38 -11.88
CA TRP A 159 22.69 10.24 -10.97
C TRP A 159 21.85 9.03 -11.40
N ALA A 160 20.57 9.23 -11.75
CA ALA A 160 19.71 8.15 -12.24
C ALA A 160 20.24 7.52 -13.55
N ASN A 161 20.72 8.34 -14.49
CA ASN A 161 21.37 7.84 -15.71
C ASN A 161 22.69 7.11 -15.41
N ALA A 162 23.54 7.66 -14.55
CA ALA A 162 24.81 7.02 -14.20
C ALA A 162 24.61 5.67 -13.49
N VAL A 163 23.58 5.49 -12.66
CA VAL A 163 23.23 4.17 -12.05
C VAL A 163 22.78 3.18 -13.12
N ALA A 164 21.95 3.61 -14.08
CA ALA A 164 21.53 2.75 -15.20
C ALA A 164 22.72 2.33 -16.09
N GLU A 165 23.65 3.24 -16.37
CA GLU A 165 24.88 2.96 -17.09
C GLU A 165 25.83 2.06 -16.30
N ALA A 166 26.09 2.36 -15.02
CA ALA A 166 26.99 1.57 -14.17
C ALA A 166 26.50 0.12 -14.00
N TYR A 167 25.19 -0.09 -13.87
CA TYR A 167 24.60 -1.44 -13.85
C TYR A 167 24.74 -2.17 -15.21
N ARG A 168 24.49 -1.49 -16.33
CA ARG A 168 24.76 -2.04 -17.68
C ARG A 168 26.23 -2.41 -17.85
N ASP A 169 27.12 -1.47 -17.55
CA ASP A 169 28.57 -1.60 -17.76
C ASP A 169 29.16 -2.68 -16.83
N ARG A 170 28.65 -2.80 -15.59
CA ARG A 170 28.91 -3.94 -14.70
C ARG A 170 28.44 -5.25 -15.34
N THR A 171 27.19 -5.35 -15.73
CA THR A 171 26.62 -6.61 -16.23
C THR A 171 27.32 -7.09 -17.51
N LEU A 172 27.72 -6.14 -18.38
CA LEU A 172 28.60 -6.36 -19.52
C LEU A 172 29.98 -6.91 -19.09
N ARG A 173 30.64 -6.31 -18.09
CA ARG A 173 31.91 -6.81 -17.54
C ARG A 173 31.77 -8.22 -16.95
N ASP A 174 30.73 -8.46 -16.16
CA ASP A 174 30.45 -9.75 -15.51
C ASP A 174 30.18 -10.84 -16.58
N ALA A 175 29.43 -10.51 -17.64
CA ALA A 175 29.18 -11.41 -18.77
C ALA A 175 30.46 -11.72 -19.57
N VAL A 176 31.27 -10.70 -19.91
CA VAL A 176 32.54 -10.89 -20.63
C VAL A 176 33.55 -11.68 -19.81
N GLN A 177 33.66 -11.45 -18.49
CA GLN A 177 34.50 -12.25 -17.61
C GLN A 177 34.03 -13.71 -17.50
N TYR A 178 32.71 -13.93 -17.40
CA TYR A 178 32.15 -15.28 -17.34
C TYR A 178 32.41 -16.06 -18.63
N LEU A 179 32.14 -15.45 -19.79
CA LEU A 179 32.36 -16.05 -21.11
C LEU A 179 33.85 -16.28 -21.38
N GLY A 180 34.73 -15.36 -20.95
CA GLY A 180 36.17 -15.53 -21.00
C GLY A 180 36.65 -16.74 -20.20
N LYS A 181 36.23 -16.86 -18.93
CA LYS A 181 36.56 -18.02 -18.07
C LYS A 181 35.98 -19.33 -18.60
N ALA A 182 34.77 -19.32 -19.15
CA ALA A 182 34.17 -20.50 -19.77
C ALA A 182 34.99 -20.96 -21.01
N ASN A 183 35.38 -20.02 -21.87
CA ASN A 183 36.22 -20.28 -23.04
C ASN A 183 37.63 -20.75 -22.64
N GLU A 184 38.21 -20.22 -21.55
CA GLU A 184 39.49 -20.66 -20.99
C GLU A 184 39.43 -22.11 -20.49
N LEU A 185 38.38 -22.47 -19.75
CA LEU A 185 38.15 -23.85 -19.29
C LEU A 185 37.92 -24.82 -20.46
N MET A 186 37.17 -24.40 -21.49
CA MET A 186 37.01 -25.19 -22.72
C MET A 186 38.33 -25.33 -23.50
N LEU A 187 39.17 -24.28 -23.56
CA LEU A 187 40.53 -24.35 -24.12
C LEU A 187 41.45 -25.30 -23.32
N ALA A 188 41.24 -25.45 -22.01
CA ALA A 188 42.00 -26.39 -21.20
C ALA A 188 41.58 -27.84 -21.48
N GLU A 189 40.28 -28.14 -21.45
CA GLU A 189 39.77 -29.49 -21.72
C GLU A 189 40.01 -29.93 -23.18
N ALA A 190 39.92 -29.00 -24.14
CA ALA A 190 40.29 -29.28 -25.53
C ALA A 190 41.77 -29.62 -25.70
N ARG A 191 42.69 -28.91 -24.99
CA ARG A 191 44.12 -29.24 -25.02
C ARG A 191 44.42 -30.59 -24.38
N ARG A 192 43.81 -30.89 -23.23
CA ARG A 192 43.91 -32.20 -22.59
C ARG A 192 43.46 -33.33 -23.52
N MET A 193 42.29 -33.19 -24.15
CA MET A 193 41.76 -34.20 -25.06
C MET A 193 42.55 -34.28 -26.38
N GLN A 194 43.19 -33.19 -26.81
CA GLN A 194 44.19 -33.21 -27.90
C GLN A 194 45.43 -34.03 -27.51
N GLU A 195 45.94 -33.91 -26.28
CA GLU A 195 47.02 -34.76 -25.77
C GLU A 195 46.58 -36.24 -25.68
N GLU A 196 45.38 -36.52 -25.18
CA GLU A 196 44.81 -37.87 -25.16
C GLU A 196 44.66 -38.44 -26.59
N TYR A 197 44.23 -37.64 -27.58
CA TYR A 197 44.20 -38.03 -29.00
C TYR A 197 45.59 -38.33 -29.56
N ILE A 198 46.59 -37.48 -29.30
CA ILE A 198 47.99 -37.69 -29.72
C ILE A 198 48.54 -38.98 -29.10
N GLN A 199 48.22 -39.28 -27.83
CA GLN A 199 48.59 -40.55 -27.21
C GLN A 199 47.92 -41.76 -27.86
N GLN A 200 46.66 -41.67 -28.29
CA GLN A 200 46.02 -42.75 -29.04
C GLN A 200 46.63 -42.92 -30.44
N GLN A 201 46.96 -41.83 -31.14
CA GLN A 201 47.70 -41.91 -32.41
C GLN A 201 49.10 -42.51 -32.23
N ALA A 202 49.82 -42.16 -31.16
CA ALA A 202 51.12 -42.75 -30.85
C ALA A 202 51.03 -44.25 -30.54
N LYS A 203 49.98 -44.69 -29.80
CA LYS A 203 49.71 -46.13 -29.59
C LYS A 203 49.38 -46.85 -30.90
N MET A 204 48.60 -46.22 -31.78
CA MET A 204 48.30 -46.74 -33.13
C MET A 204 49.59 -46.87 -33.97
N ALA A 205 50.39 -45.81 -34.07
CA ALA A 205 51.66 -45.81 -34.80
C ALA A 205 52.64 -46.87 -34.27
N ASN A 206 52.77 -46.99 -32.95
CA ASN A 206 53.60 -48.04 -32.33
C ASN A 206 53.05 -49.45 -32.62
N SER A 207 51.73 -49.64 -32.67
CA SER A 207 51.13 -50.92 -33.04
C SER A 207 51.32 -51.28 -34.52
N LEU A 208 51.28 -50.29 -35.42
CA LEU A 208 51.59 -50.44 -36.85
C LEU A 208 53.07 -50.77 -37.10
N GLN A 209 53.98 -50.20 -36.31
CA GLN A 209 55.40 -50.57 -36.36
C GLN A 209 55.64 -51.98 -35.80
N ALA A 210 54.98 -52.34 -34.69
CA ALA A 210 55.12 -53.65 -34.06
C ALA A 210 54.48 -54.81 -34.86
N SER A 211 53.45 -54.54 -35.67
CA SER A 211 52.87 -55.52 -36.61
C SER A 211 53.67 -55.66 -37.91
N GLY A 212 54.58 -54.72 -38.21
CA GLY A 212 55.52 -54.81 -39.33
C GLY A 212 54.88 -54.79 -40.72
N SER A 213 53.60 -54.45 -40.86
CA SER A 213 52.89 -54.46 -42.14
C SER A 213 51.76 -53.45 -42.19
N TYR A 214 51.87 -52.50 -43.12
CA TYR A 214 50.76 -51.67 -43.58
C TYR A 214 49.98 -52.47 -44.63
N PHE A 215 48.94 -53.20 -44.21
CA PHE A 215 48.19 -54.09 -45.10
C PHE A 215 47.08 -53.31 -45.86
N PRO A 216 47.19 -53.09 -47.18
CA PRO A 216 46.11 -52.46 -47.94
C PRO A 216 44.90 -53.38 -48.07
N GLN A 217 43.68 -52.80 -48.09
CA GLN A 217 42.38 -53.50 -48.27
C GLN A 217 42.43 -54.61 -49.34
N ASN A 218 43.03 -54.31 -50.51
CA ASN A 218 43.21 -55.21 -51.64
C ASN A 218 43.83 -56.57 -51.28
N GLN A 219 44.63 -56.64 -50.21
CA GLN A 219 45.31 -57.87 -49.80
C GLN A 219 44.35 -58.90 -49.21
N LYS A 220 43.20 -58.47 -48.66
CA LYS A 220 42.10 -59.38 -48.29
C LYS A 220 41.47 -60.01 -49.53
N ASP A 221 41.07 -59.18 -50.51
CA ASP A 221 40.49 -59.65 -51.78
C ASP A 221 41.41 -60.64 -52.51
N ILE A 222 42.73 -60.46 -52.43
CA ILE A 222 43.73 -61.36 -53.01
C ILE A 222 43.80 -62.69 -52.26
N LEU A 223 43.67 -62.69 -50.92
CA LEU A 223 43.60 -63.92 -50.12
C LEU A 223 42.29 -64.67 -50.34
N ASP A 224 41.15 -63.97 -50.29
CA ASP A 224 39.82 -64.55 -50.47
C ASP A 224 39.69 -65.21 -51.86
N LYS A 225 40.11 -64.51 -52.94
CA LYS A 225 40.16 -65.08 -54.31
C LYS A 225 41.14 -66.24 -54.46
N ARG A 226 42.23 -66.27 -53.67
CA ARG A 226 43.19 -67.38 -53.68
C ARG A 226 42.65 -68.62 -52.94
N ILE A 227 41.85 -68.42 -51.89
CA ILE A 227 41.12 -69.51 -51.22
C ILE A 227 40.08 -70.09 -52.19
N GLU A 228 39.26 -69.24 -52.81
CA GLU A 228 38.26 -69.64 -53.82
C GLU A 228 38.88 -70.44 -54.97
N ALA A 229 40.01 -69.97 -55.53
CA ALA A 229 40.71 -70.66 -56.61
C ALA A 229 41.36 -71.99 -56.20
N LEU A 230 41.77 -72.14 -54.92
CA LEU A 230 42.28 -73.42 -54.39
C LEU A 230 41.13 -74.40 -54.09
N GLU A 231 40.00 -73.92 -53.56
CA GLU A 231 38.81 -74.73 -53.29
C GLU A 231 38.19 -75.28 -54.58
N LEU A 232 38.13 -74.47 -55.64
CA LEU A 232 37.63 -74.92 -56.95
C LEU A 232 38.54 -76.01 -57.56
N LYS A 233 39.87 -75.84 -57.50
CA LYS A 233 40.83 -76.85 -57.96
C LYS A 233 40.78 -78.13 -57.12
N LEU A 234 40.68 -78.01 -55.81
CA LEU A 234 40.58 -79.16 -54.91
C LEU A 234 39.33 -79.99 -55.25
N ASN A 235 38.19 -79.35 -55.45
CA ASN A 235 36.96 -80.03 -55.88
C ASN A 235 37.14 -80.73 -57.25
N GLU A 236 37.82 -80.12 -58.22
CA GLU A 236 38.11 -80.74 -59.53
C GLU A 236 38.96 -82.02 -59.38
N VAL A 237 40.01 -81.98 -58.54
CA VAL A 237 40.90 -83.13 -58.28
C VAL A 237 40.17 -84.23 -57.49
N THR A 238 39.39 -83.89 -56.46
CA THR A 238 38.59 -84.87 -55.69
C THR A 238 37.56 -85.58 -56.59
N VAL A 239 36.94 -84.89 -57.56
CA VAL A 239 36.03 -85.53 -58.54
C VAL A 239 36.80 -86.52 -59.42
N LYS A 240 37.94 -86.12 -59.98
CA LYS A 240 38.80 -87.02 -60.80
C LYS A 240 39.30 -88.23 -60.00
N GLU A 241 39.66 -88.05 -58.72
CA GLU A 241 40.03 -89.17 -57.86
C GLU A 241 38.86 -90.13 -57.63
N SER A 242 37.65 -89.60 -57.45
CA SER A 242 36.43 -90.42 -57.30
C SER A 242 36.17 -91.28 -58.53
N GLU A 243 36.27 -90.71 -59.73
CA GLU A 243 36.10 -91.42 -61.00
C GLU A 243 37.19 -92.49 -61.22
N VAL A 244 38.47 -92.12 -61.09
CA VAL A 244 39.58 -93.06 -61.30
C VAL A 244 39.58 -94.17 -60.24
N SER A 245 39.27 -93.87 -58.98
CA SER A 245 39.19 -94.89 -57.92
C SER A 245 38.03 -95.87 -58.14
N ALA A 246 36.91 -95.42 -58.72
CA ALA A 246 35.82 -96.31 -59.11
C ALA A 246 36.27 -97.29 -60.22
N LEU A 247 36.97 -96.81 -61.25
CA LEU A 247 37.53 -97.67 -62.31
C LEU A 247 38.58 -98.66 -61.74
N VAL A 248 39.51 -98.20 -60.90
CA VAL A 248 40.52 -99.06 -60.25
C VAL A 248 39.85 -100.19 -59.46
N ASN A 249 38.79 -99.88 -58.70
CA ASN A 249 38.08 -100.91 -57.93
C ASN A 249 37.35 -101.93 -58.81
N GLN A 250 36.75 -101.49 -59.93
CA GLN A 250 36.15 -102.40 -60.92
C GLN A 250 37.21 -103.29 -61.59
N LEU A 251 38.36 -102.73 -62.00
CA LEU A 251 39.46 -103.49 -62.61
C LEU A 251 40.13 -104.45 -61.63
N ARG A 252 40.17 -104.11 -60.33
CA ARG A 252 40.73 -104.98 -59.27
C ARG A 252 39.81 -106.18 -58.93
N SER A 253 38.49 -105.99 -58.93
CA SER A 253 37.55 -107.12 -58.83
C SER A 253 37.55 -107.97 -60.12
N ALA A 254 37.69 -107.35 -61.29
CA ALA A 254 37.86 -108.05 -62.56
C ALA A 254 39.09 -108.97 -62.59
N SER A 255 40.25 -108.50 -62.11
CA SER A 255 41.51 -109.25 -62.19
C SER A 255 41.61 -110.44 -61.23
N THR A 256 40.75 -110.48 -60.21
CA THR A 256 40.61 -111.61 -59.28
C THR A 256 39.44 -112.55 -59.63
N GLY A 257 38.47 -112.07 -60.42
CA GLY A 257 37.45 -112.90 -61.05
C GLY A 257 37.98 -113.70 -62.24
N ASN A 258 37.22 -114.71 -62.68
CA ASN A 258 37.54 -115.51 -63.87
C ASN A 258 36.86 -114.95 -65.15
N GLU A 259 36.30 -113.74 -65.07
CA GLU A 259 35.48 -113.09 -66.10
C GLU A 259 36.28 -112.05 -66.91
N LEU A 260 35.91 -111.86 -68.18
CA LEU A 260 36.59 -110.96 -69.11
C LEU A 260 35.86 -109.61 -69.17
N VAL A 261 36.11 -108.76 -68.18
CA VAL A 261 35.47 -107.45 -68.04
C VAL A 261 35.72 -106.54 -69.26
N ASP A 262 34.71 -105.74 -69.58
CA ASP A 262 34.76 -104.71 -70.61
C ASP A 262 35.41 -103.46 -70.02
N ILE A 263 36.57 -103.04 -70.56
CA ILE A 263 37.26 -101.82 -70.10
C ILE A 263 36.76 -100.65 -70.95
N PRO A 264 36.04 -99.67 -70.39
CA PRO A 264 35.61 -98.49 -71.14
C PRO A 264 36.80 -97.72 -71.68
N GLY A 265 36.70 -97.20 -72.91
CA GLY A 265 37.74 -96.35 -73.50
C GLY A 265 37.80 -94.98 -72.81
N GLY A 266 38.66 -94.86 -71.79
CA GLY A 266 38.88 -93.59 -71.08
C GLY A 266 39.42 -92.49 -72.01
N PRO A 267 39.00 -91.20 -71.88
CA PRO A 267 39.24 -90.21 -72.93
C PRO A 267 40.66 -89.65 -73.05
N GLU A 268 41.48 -89.66 -71.99
CA GLU A 268 42.52 -88.64 -71.82
C GLU A 268 43.98 -89.05 -72.08
N ASP A 269 44.34 -90.34 -72.09
CA ASP A 269 45.71 -90.81 -72.33
C ASP A 269 45.79 -91.66 -73.61
N PRO A 270 46.43 -91.18 -74.70
CA PRO A 270 46.59 -91.92 -75.95
C PRO A 270 47.39 -93.22 -75.82
N SER A 271 48.33 -93.30 -74.86
CA SER A 271 49.10 -94.52 -74.60
C SER A 271 48.23 -95.57 -73.92
N LEU A 272 47.37 -95.15 -72.98
CA LEU A 272 46.42 -96.03 -72.30
C LEU A 272 45.29 -96.46 -73.25
N GLN A 273 44.82 -95.59 -74.15
CA GLN A 273 43.90 -95.97 -75.23
C GLN A 273 44.50 -97.01 -76.17
N ALA A 274 45.80 -96.92 -76.49
CA ALA A 274 46.49 -97.97 -77.24
C ALA A 274 46.54 -99.30 -76.46
N MET A 275 46.82 -99.27 -75.15
CA MET A 275 46.81 -100.46 -74.30
C MET A 275 45.41 -101.10 -74.19
N VAL A 276 44.35 -100.31 -74.05
CA VAL A 276 42.94 -100.76 -74.02
C VAL A 276 42.49 -101.30 -75.38
N THR A 277 42.92 -100.67 -76.48
CA THR A 277 42.67 -101.19 -77.84
C THR A 277 43.33 -102.55 -78.04
N GLN A 278 44.59 -102.69 -77.63
CA GLN A 278 45.33 -103.96 -77.66
C GLN A 278 44.70 -105.02 -76.74
N TYR A 279 44.24 -104.65 -75.55
CA TYR A 279 43.50 -105.53 -74.65
C TYR A 279 42.22 -106.04 -75.32
N ASN A 280 41.44 -105.15 -75.94
CA ASN A 280 40.19 -105.53 -76.61
C ASN A 280 40.44 -106.38 -77.88
N GLN A 281 41.53 -106.16 -78.62
CA GLN A 281 41.95 -107.05 -79.70
C GLN A 281 42.27 -108.46 -79.19
N LEU A 282 43.14 -108.58 -78.18
CA LEU A 282 43.51 -109.88 -77.58
C LEU A 282 42.28 -110.59 -76.96
N ARG A 283 41.35 -109.84 -76.35
CA ARG A 283 40.08 -110.36 -75.81
C ARG A 283 39.13 -110.84 -76.92
N GLN A 284 39.09 -110.17 -78.08
CA GLN A 284 38.34 -110.65 -79.25
C GLN A 284 38.98 -111.89 -79.91
N GLU A 285 40.30 -111.98 -79.96
CA GLU A 285 41.00 -113.18 -80.44
C GLU A 285 40.76 -114.38 -79.52
N LEU A 286 40.85 -114.17 -78.20
CA LEU A 286 40.51 -115.18 -77.19
C LEU A 286 39.06 -115.65 -77.36
N ALA A 287 38.10 -114.72 -77.51
CA ALA A 287 36.70 -115.05 -77.74
C ALA A 287 36.47 -115.86 -79.04
N LYS A 288 37.25 -115.60 -80.10
CA LYS A 288 37.20 -116.38 -81.36
C LYS A 288 37.76 -117.80 -81.18
N LEU A 289 38.86 -117.97 -80.44
CA LEU A 289 39.43 -119.29 -80.16
C LEU A 289 38.56 -120.11 -79.19
N SER A 290 38.01 -119.49 -78.14
CA SER A 290 37.23 -120.19 -77.11
C SER A 290 35.91 -120.80 -77.60
N VAL A 291 35.41 -120.39 -78.77
CA VAL A 291 34.26 -121.02 -79.44
C VAL A 291 34.65 -122.33 -80.13
N ARG A 292 35.93 -122.54 -80.46
CA ARG A 292 36.42 -123.73 -81.18
C ARG A 292 37.20 -124.71 -80.32
N PHE A 293 37.84 -124.24 -79.26
CA PHE A 293 38.72 -125.05 -78.40
C PHE A 293 38.33 -124.97 -76.93
N THR A 294 38.45 -126.10 -76.21
CA THR A 294 38.13 -126.16 -74.79
C THR A 294 39.15 -125.39 -73.93
N PRO A 295 38.78 -124.88 -72.73
CA PRO A 295 39.62 -123.97 -71.93
C PRO A 295 40.96 -124.53 -71.40
N LYS A 296 41.31 -125.78 -71.73
CA LYS A 296 42.59 -126.43 -71.39
C LYS A 296 43.56 -126.51 -72.58
N TYR A 297 43.20 -126.00 -73.76
CA TYR A 297 44.08 -125.99 -74.92
C TYR A 297 45.25 -125.00 -74.74
N PRO A 298 46.52 -125.37 -75.04
CA PRO A 298 47.69 -124.56 -74.68
C PRO A 298 47.68 -123.13 -75.23
N GLU A 299 47.27 -122.93 -76.48
CA GLU A 299 47.22 -121.60 -77.11
C GLU A 299 46.15 -120.70 -76.46
N VAL A 300 45.04 -121.28 -75.98
CA VAL A 300 44.00 -120.54 -75.24
C VAL A 300 44.51 -120.14 -73.85
N GLN A 301 45.34 -120.97 -73.22
CA GLN A 301 45.96 -120.64 -71.93
C GLN A 301 47.01 -119.54 -72.06
N ASP A 302 47.89 -119.59 -73.06
CA ASP A 302 48.87 -118.53 -73.32
C ASP A 302 48.19 -117.21 -73.71
N LEU A 303 47.19 -117.24 -74.60
CA LEU A 303 46.43 -116.04 -74.98
C LEU A 303 45.65 -115.46 -73.78
N ARG A 304 45.11 -116.30 -72.89
CA ARG A 304 44.51 -115.84 -71.63
C ARG A 304 45.53 -115.19 -70.69
N ALA A 305 46.73 -115.76 -70.56
CA ALA A 305 47.80 -115.17 -69.78
C ALA A 305 48.24 -113.80 -70.34
N ARG A 306 48.30 -113.65 -71.68
CA ARG A 306 48.55 -112.36 -72.35
C ARG A 306 47.45 -111.34 -72.04
N VAL A 307 46.17 -111.72 -72.13
CA VAL A 307 45.02 -110.85 -71.80
C VAL A 307 45.06 -110.42 -70.33
N GLN A 308 45.32 -111.33 -69.38
CA GLN A 308 45.43 -111.01 -67.96
C GLN A 308 46.65 -110.11 -67.66
N LYS A 309 47.79 -110.36 -68.30
CA LYS A 309 48.99 -109.50 -68.17
C LYS A 309 48.73 -108.08 -68.69
N GLN A 310 48.02 -107.94 -69.81
CA GLN A 310 47.62 -106.63 -70.35
C GLN A 310 46.65 -105.91 -69.39
N ALA A 311 45.69 -106.61 -68.79
CA ALA A 311 44.80 -106.03 -67.79
C ALA A 311 45.55 -105.57 -66.53
N GLN A 312 46.56 -106.32 -66.07
CA GLN A 312 47.41 -105.93 -64.94
C GLN A 312 48.25 -104.68 -65.23
N LEU A 313 48.73 -104.52 -66.47
CA LEU A 313 49.42 -103.28 -66.88
C LEU A 313 48.47 -102.07 -66.85
N ILE A 314 47.25 -102.22 -67.39
CA ILE A 314 46.23 -101.16 -67.37
C ILE A 314 45.80 -100.80 -65.94
N LEU A 315 45.61 -101.80 -65.06
CA LEU A 315 45.34 -101.59 -63.65
C LEU A 315 46.48 -100.80 -62.98
N GLY A 316 47.74 -101.20 -63.21
CA GLY A 316 48.91 -100.50 -62.67
C GLY A 316 49.04 -99.05 -63.15
N THR A 317 48.69 -98.75 -64.41
CA THR A 317 48.65 -97.35 -64.89
C THR A 317 47.57 -96.53 -64.20
N TYR A 318 46.37 -97.07 -63.98
CA TYR A 318 45.32 -96.37 -63.23
C TYR A 318 45.62 -96.25 -61.72
N GLU A 319 46.27 -97.24 -61.11
CA GLU A 319 46.73 -97.17 -59.71
C GLU A 319 47.81 -96.08 -59.52
N ASN A 320 48.71 -95.90 -60.50
CA ASN A 320 49.67 -94.80 -60.50
C ASN A 320 49.00 -93.41 -60.68
N GLN A 321 48.00 -93.31 -61.59
CA GLN A 321 47.21 -92.08 -61.74
C GLN A 321 46.45 -91.73 -60.45
N LEU A 322 45.85 -92.73 -59.78
CA LEU A 322 45.18 -92.57 -58.50
C LEU A 322 46.13 -92.10 -57.38
N ALA A 323 47.35 -92.63 -57.34
CA ALA A 323 48.37 -92.20 -56.39
C ALA A 323 48.81 -90.74 -56.64
N ALA A 324 48.96 -90.33 -57.90
CA ALA A 324 49.30 -88.96 -58.26
C ALA A 324 48.19 -87.96 -57.88
N LEU A 325 46.93 -88.27 -58.22
CA LEU A 325 45.76 -87.43 -57.87
C LEU A 325 45.62 -87.24 -56.35
N ARG A 326 45.91 -88.27 -55.54
CA ARG A 326 45.91 -88.16 -54.07
C ARG A 326 47.01 -87.26 -53.53
N THR A 327 48.20 -87.30 -54.13
CA THR A 327 49.29 -86.41 -53.75
C THR A 327 48.97 -84.95 -54.11
N GLU A 328 48.34 -84.72 -55.27
CA GLU A 328 47.85 -83.40 -55.67
C GLU A 328 46.70 -82.91 -54.77
N GLU A 329 45.75 -83.77 -54.41
CA GLU A 329 44.66 -83.45 -53.47
C GLU A 329 45.21 -83.04 -52.09
N GLN A 330 46.23 -83.75 -51.59
CA GLN A 330 46.85 -83.44 -50.31
C GLN A 330 47.63 -82.12 -50.34
N ASP A 331 48.44 -81.87 -51.38
CA ASP A 331 49.17 -80.60 -51.52
C ASP A 331 48.21 -79.40 -51.66
N LEU A 332 47.12 -79.54 -52.41
CA LEU A 332 46.06 -78.52 -52.50
C LEU A 332 45.39 -78.25 -51.14
N ARG A 333 45.15 -79.29 -50.31
CA ARG A 333 44.65 -79.11 -48.94
C ARG A 333 45.65 -78.39 -48.03
N ASP A 334 46.93 -78.74 -48.09
CA ASP A 334 47.97 -78.14 -47.25
C ASP A 334 48.22 -76.67 -47.66
N GLN A 335 48.24 -76.35 -48.96
CA GLN A 335 48.26 -74.97 -49.46
C GLN A 335 47.04 -74.17 -48.98
N LEU A 336 45.84 -74.73 -49.09
CA LEU A 336 44.59 -74.11 -48.63
C LEU A 336 44.61 -73.83 -47.11
N ALA A 337 45.07 -74.80 -46.31
CA ALA A 337 45.24 -74.64 -44.87
C ALA A 337 46.25 -73.54 -44.51
N GLN A 338 47.37 -73.46 -45.25
CA GLN A 338 48.37 -72.41 -45.08
C GLN A 338 47.79 -71.01 -45.38
N VAL A 339 47.05 -70.85 -46.48
CA VAL A 339 46.43 -69.57 -46.85
C VAL A 339 45.31 -69.17 -45.87
N LYS A 340 44.46 -70.11 -45.42
CA LYS A 340 43.45 -69.81 -44.38
C LYS A 340 44.07 -69.41 -43.04
N LYS A 341 45.21 -69.98 -42.66
CA LYS A 341 45.97 -69.56 -41.48
C LYS A 341 46.54 -68.14 -41.60
N GLN A 342 46.94 -67.72 -42.81
CA GLN A 342 47.34 -66.33 -43.08
C GLN A 342 46.14 -65.37 -43.01
N GLY A 343 44.97 -65.78 -43.51
CA GLY A 343 43.73 -65.00 -43.44
C GLY A 343 43.26 -64.72 -42.01
N LEU A 344 43.34 -65.70 -41.11
CA LEU A 344 42.97 -65.52 -39.69
C LEU A 344 43.82 -64.46 -38.99
N ALA A 345 45.16 -64.51 -39.16
CA ALA A 345 46.07 -63.52 -38.59
C ALA A 345 45.82 -62.09 -39.11
N PHE A 346 45.42 -61.96 -40.39
CA PHE A 346 45.01 -60.69 -40.98
C PHE A 346 43.73 -60.12 -40.31
N VAL A 347 42.72 -60.95 -40.04
CA VAL A 347 41.46 -60.53 -39.40
C VAL A 347 41.67 -60.06 -37.95
N GLU A 348 42.52 -60.76 -37.18
CA GLU A 348 42.86 -60.33 -35.81
C GLU A 348 43.62 -59.00 -35.79
N GLY A 349 44.52 -58.77 -36.75
CA GLY A 349 45.22 -57.49 -36.90
C GLY A 349 44.27 -56.34 -37.25
N ALA A 350 43.48 -56.49 -38.32
CA ALA A 350 42.60 -55.45 -38.83
C ALA A 350 41.49 -55.04 -37.83
N SER A 351 40.91 -55.99 -37.10
CA SER A 351 39.88 -55.69 -36.09
C SER A 351 40.40 -54.87 -34.91
N ARG A 352 41.68 -55.05 -34.54
CA ARG A 352 42.35 -54.26 -33.50
C ARG A 352 42.69 -52.85 -33.97
N GLU A 353 43.04 -52.68 -35.24
CA GLU A 353 43.29 -51.36 -35.84
C GLU A 353 42.00 -50.53 -35.92
N GLU A 354 40.89 -51.11 -36.40
CA GLU A 354 39.61 -50.41 -36.49
C GLU A 354 39.09 -49.95 -35.13
N ALA A 355 39.26 -50.76 -34.07
CA ALA A 355 38.89 -50.35 -32.71
C ALA A 355 39.68 -49.12 -32.20
N LEU A 356 40.98 -49.04 -32.51
CA LEU A 356 41.84 -47.90 -32.16
C LEU A 356 41.49 -46.66 -33.02
N SER A 357 41.31 -46.85 -34.33
CA SER A 357 40.91 -45.83 -35.29
C SER A 357 39.56 -45.19 -34.91
N SER A 358 38.56 -46.02 -34.63
CA SER A 358 37.22 -45.60 -34.23
C SER A 358 37.25 -44.78 -32.93
N SER A 359 37.99 -45.23 -31.91
CA SER A 359 38.21 -44.50 -30.65
C SER A 359 38.87 -43.13 -30.88
N GLY A 360 39.94 -43.08 -31.68
CA GLY A 360 40.56 -41.82 -32.08
C GLY A 360 39.59 -40.89 -32.82
N SER A 361 38.77 -41.44 -33.72
CA SER A 361 37.74 -40.67 -34.45
C SER A 361 36.69 -40.06 -33.52
N ALA A 362 36.32 -40.74 -32.43
CA ALA A 362 35.35 -40.26 -31.45
C ALA A 362 35.92 -39.09 -30.64
N ILE A 363 37.17 -39.21 -30.16
CA ILE A 363 37.88 -38.12 -29.47
C ILE A 363 38.00 -36.91 -30.40
N LYS A 364 38.39 -37.12 -31.68
CA LYS A 364 38.47 -36.04 -32.67
C LYS A 364 37.11 -35.37 -32.91
N LYS A 365 36.03 -36.12 -33.11
CA LYS A 365 34.68 -35.56 -33.30
C LYS A 365 34.23 -34.72 -32.10
N TYR A 366 34.61 -35.11 -30.88
CA TYR A 366 34.35 -34.32 -29.68
C TYR A 366 35.22 -33.04 -29.61
N MET A 367 36.47 -33.09 -30.10
CA MET A 367 37.31 -31.89 -30.28
C MET A 367 36.74 -30.92 -31.31
N ASP A 368 36.38 -31.41 -32.49
CA ASP A 368 35.80 -30.59 -33.55
C ASP A 368 34.49 -29.92 -33.05
N LEU A 369 33.64 -30.67 -32.32
CA LEU A 369 32.43 -30.17 -31.67
C LEU A 369 32.71 -29.10 -30.59
N LEU A 370 33.69 -29.32 -29.72
CA LEU A 370 34.06 -28.31 -28.70
C LEU A 370 34.61 -27.05 -29.37
N TYR A 371 35.49 -27.15 -30.37
CA TYR A 371 36.01 -26.00 -31.10
C TYR A 371 34.91 -25.21 -31.82
N ASP A 372 33.94 -25.89 -32.45
CA ASP A 372 32.82 -25.20 -33.10
C ASP A 372 31.87 -24.57 -32.07
N LYS A 373 31.61 -25.20 -30.92
CA LYS A 373 30.84 -24.58 -29.84
C LYS A 373 31.57 -23.38 -29.21
N MET A 374 32.90 -23.43 -29.12
CA MET A 374 33.72 -22.30 -28.70
C MET A 374 33.71 -21.17 -29.74
N ARG A 375 33.76 -21.47 -31.05
CA ARG A 375 33.57 -20.48 -32.13
C ARG A 375 32.21 -19.80 -32.01
N GLU A 376 31.14 -20.58 -31.81
CA GLU A 376 29.79 -20.06 -31.59
C GLU A 376 29.72 -19.13 -30.36
N LEU A 377 30.35 -19.50 -29.24
CA LEU A 377 30.42 -18.67 -28.03
C LEU A 377 31.26 -17.40 -28.22
N ASN A 378 32.35 -17.44 -28.98
CA ASN A 378 33.18 -16.26 -29.27
C ASN A 378 32.52 -15.30 -30.29
N VAL A 379 31.71 -15.81 -31.22
CA VAL A 379 30.91 -14.96 -32.14
C VAL A 379 29.67 -14.39 -31.45
N SER A 380 28.97 -15.18 -30.63
CA SER A 380 27.79 -14.71 -29.90
C SER A 380 28.14 -13.76 -28.75
N SER A 381 29.28 -13.90 -28.09
CA SER A 381 29.73 -12.93 -27.07
C SER A 381 29.99 -11.54 -27.66
N ALA A 382 30.45 -11.45 -28.91
CA ALA A 382 30.62 -10.18 -29.63
C ALA A 382 29.28 -9.54 -30.06
N LEU A 383 28.19 -10.30 -30.14
CA LEU A 383 26.89 -9.86 -30.66
C LEU A 383 25.81 -9.67 -29.56
N LEU A 384 25.90 -10.38 -28.44
CA LEU A 384 24.84 -10.47 -27.41
C LEU A 384 25.26 -9.91 -26.03
N SER A 385 26.37 -9.17 -25.96
CA SER A 385 26.99 -8.69 -24.71
C SER A 385 26.14 -7.73 -23.86
N SER A 386 25.01 -7.27 -24.39
CA SER A 386 24.09 -6.33 -23.74
C SER A 386 22.72 -6.97 -23.47
N ASN A 387 22.65 -7.81 -22.43
CA ASN A 387 21.38 -8.29 -21.86
C ASN A 387 20.63 -7.20 -21.07
N VAL A 388 21.29 -6.07 -20.79
CA VAL A 388 20.76 -4.89 -20.10
C VAL A 388 20.71 -3.72 -21.08
N ARG A 389 19.50 -3.32 -21.49
CA ARG A 389 19.28 -2.19 -22.41
C ARG A 389 18.62 -1.02 -21.68
N ILE A 390 19.24 0.15 -21.71
CA ILE A 390 18.57 1.40 -21.28
C ILE A 390 17.47 1.70 -22.31
N VAL A 391 16.25 1.94 -21.82
CA VAL A 391 15.06 2.26 -22.62
C VAL A 391 14.85 3.76 -22.64
N ASP A 392 14.73 4.36 -21.45
CA ASP A 392 14.56 5.81 -21.26
C ASP A 392 15.67 6.36 -20.36
N HIS A 393 16.28 7.46 -20.79
CA HIS A 393 17.17 8.24 -19.95
C HIS A 393 16.38 9.18 -19.03
N ALA A 394 16.84 9.32 -17.79
CA ALA A 394 16.22 10.22 -16.81
C ALA A 394 16.37 11.69 -17.25
N LEU A 395 15.24 12.42 -17.27
CA LEU A 395 15.19 13.86 -17.55
C LEU A 395 15.18 14.67 -16.24
N PRO A 396 15.75 15.90 -16.21
CA PRO A 396 15.69 16.76 -15.03
C PRO A 396 14.24 17.21 -14.77
N PRO A 397 13.68 16.96 -13.57
CA PRO A 397 12.28 17.26 -13.28
C PRO A 397 12.02 18.76 -13.15
N ASP A 398 10.85 19.23 -13.59
CA ASP A 398 10.51 20.66 -13.56
C ASP A 398 9.97 21.15 -12.21
N ALA A 399 9.37 20.27 -11.42
CA ALA A 399 8.82 20.56 -10.10
C ALA A 399 9.37 19.60 -9.04
N PRO A 400 9.51 20.04 -7.78
CA PRO A 400 9.83 19.15 -6.67
C PRO A 400 8.62 18.26 -6.32
N ILE A 401 8.88 17.00 -5.99
CA ILE A 401 7.85 16.02 -5.65
C ILE A 401 7.46 16.06 -4.16
N LYS A 402 8.33 16.61 -3.30
CA LYS A 402 8.06 16.89 -1.87
C LYS A 402 8.64 18.25 -1.44
N PRO A 403 7.99 18.99 -0.53
CA PRO A 403 6.62 18.77 -0.06
C PRO A 403 5.59 19.13 -1.15
N ASN A 404 4.52 18.34 -1.28
CA ASN A 404 3.43 18.65 -2.22
C ASN A 404 2.59 19.80 -1.64
N LYS A 405 2.97 21.04 -2.00
CA LYS A 405 2.45 22.29 -1.43
C LYS A 405 0.92 22.33 -1.36
N LYS A 406 0.24 21.87 -2.43
CA LYS A 406 -1.23 21.84 -2.49
C LYS A 406 -1.82 20.87 -1.47
N MET A 407 -1.31 19.64 -1.42
CA MET A 407 -1.81 18.60 -0.50
C MET A 407 -1.50 18.92 0.97
N THR A 408 -0.31 19.43 1.27
CA THR A 408 0.07 19.80 2.64
C THR A 408 -0.79 20.95 3.18
N LEU A 409 -1.09 21.97 2.35
CA LEU A 409 -1.98 23.06 2.74
C LEU A 409 -3.45 22.61 2.85
N LEU A 410 -3.92 21.72 1.97
CA LEU A 410 -5.26 21.12 2.07
C LEU A 410 -5.43 20.34 3.39
N MET A 411 -4.47 19.48 3.72
CA MET A 411 -4.48 18.71 4.97
C MET A 411 -4.41 19.62 6.20
N ALA A 412 -3.62 20.69 6.16
CA ALA A 412 -3.56 21.68 7.23
C ALA A 412 -4.87 22.47 7.41
N LEU A 413 -5.57 22.79 6.31
CA LEU A 413 -6.88 23.43 6.34
C LEU A 413 -7.93 22.52 6.99
N VAL A 414 -7.99 21.24 6.56
CA VAL A 414 -8.92 20.25 7.14
C VAL A 414 -8.63 20.00 8.61
N LEU A 415 -7.35 19.80 8.98
CA LEU A 415 -6.94 19.61 10.37
C LEU A 415 -7.25 20.85 11.23
N GLY A 416 -6.99 22.05 10.70
CA GLY A 416 -7.30 23.31 11.37
C GLY A 416 -8.80 23.51 11.61
N LEU A 417 -9.64 23.15 10.66
CA LEU A 417 -11.10 23.17 10.81
C LEU A 417 -11.58 22.18 11.89
N VAL A 418 -11.09 20.93 11.87
CA VAL A 418 -11.45 19.92 12.88
C VAL A 418 -11.00 20.34 14.29
N LEU A 419 -9.75 20.80 14.44
CA LEU A 419 -9.22 21.26 15.72
C LEU A 419 -9.94 22.51 16.24
N SER A 420 -10.28 23.46 15.36
CA SER A 420 -10.95 24.70 15.76
C SER A 420 -12.42 24.49 16.13
N VAL A 421 -13.16 23.67 15.39
CA VAL A 421 -14.51 23.21 15.77
C VAL A 421 -14.46 22.49 17.12
N GLY A 422 -13.58 21.50 17.27
CA GLY A 422 -13.41 20.77 18.53
C GLY A 422 -13.04 21.67 19.72
N SER A 423 -12.24 22.72 19.48
CA SER A 423 -11.89 23.71 20.50
C SER A 423 -13.09 24.55 20.97
N VAL A 424 -13.98 24.94 20.05
CA VAL A 424 -15.22 25.66 20.40
C VAL A 424 -16.18 24.76 21.19
N VAL A 425 -16.36 23.50 20.76
CA VAL A 425 -17.20 22.53 21.49
C VAL A 425 -16.63 22.26 22.89
N GLY A 426 -15.32 22.06 23.01
CA GLY A 426 -14.64 21.87 24.29
C GLY A 426 -14.74 23.09 25.22
N TYR A 427 -14.61 24.30 24.68
CA TYR A 427 -14.81 25.54 25.44
C TYR A 427 -16.25 25.65 25.98
N GLN A 428 -17.26 25.40 25.13
CA GLN A 428 -18.66 25.43 25.53
C GLN A 428 -18.98 24.36 26.60
N TYR A 429 -18.41 23.16 26.50
CA TYR A 429 -18.61 22.08 27.49
C TYR A 429 -18.05 22.43 28.87
N LEU A 430 -16.98 23.22 28.94
CA LEU A 430 -16.40 23.70 30.20
C LEU A 430 -17.15 24.91 30.80
N ASP A 431 -17.94 25.64 29.99
CA ASP A 431 -18.70 26.81 30.43
C ASP A 431 -20.10 26.44 30.94
N THR A 432 -20.16 26.18 32.25
CA THR A 432 -21.36 25.87 33.05
C THR A 432 -22.17 27.10 33.49
N SER A 433 -22.10 28.21 32.76
CA SER A 433 -22.95 29.39 32.98
C SER A 433 -24.38 29.21 32.45
N VAL A 434 -25.36 29.84 33.12
CA VAL A 434 -26.77 29.84 32.70
C VAL A 434 -26.93 30.63 31.40
N LYS A 435 -27.47 29.98 30.37
CA LYS A 435 -27.67 30.53 29.03
C LYS A 435 -29.11 30.35 28.52
N SER A 436 -29.83 29.32 28.99
CA SER A 436 -31.15 28.98 28.46
C SER A 436 -32.24 28.88 29.54
N VAL A 437 -33.47 28.52 29.15
CA VAL A 437 -34.59 28.26 30.07
C VAL A 437 -34.40 26.88 30.72
N GLU A 438 -34.01 25.91 29.89
CA GLU A 438 -33.74 24.51 30.20
C GLU A 438 -32.60 24.37 31.24
N ASP A 439 -31.57 25.22 31.19
CA ASP A 439 -30.53 25.34 32.23
C ASP A 439 -31.08 25.64 33.65
N ILE A 440 -32.30 26.15 33.74
CA ILE A 440 -32.99 26.52 34.99
C ILE A 440 -34.07 25.46 35.30
N GLU A 441 -34.96 25.20 34.35
CA GLU A 441 -36.15 24.36 34.58
C GLU A 441 -35.79 22.86 34.66
N GLU A 442 -34.96 22.33 33.75
CA GLU A 442 -34.53 20.92 33.81
C GLU A 442 -33.54 20.66 34.95
N ARG A 443 -32.60 21.60 35.19
CA ARG A 443 -31.44 21.37 36.07
C ARG A 443 -31.63 21.81 37.51
N LEU A 444 -32.48 22.80 37.77
CA LEU A 444 -32.74 23.32 39.13
C LEU A 444 -34.15 22.95 39.62
N GLY A 445 -35.06 22.53 38.74
CA GLY A 445 -36.47 22.31 39.10
C GLY A 445 -37.19 23.60 39.52
N LEU A 446 -36.74 24.75 39.02
CA LEU A 446 -37.28 26.08 39.33
C LEU A 446 -37.82 26.74 38.06
N ASN A 447 -38.98 27.37 38.15
CA ASN A 447 -39.57 28.12 37.02
C ASN A 447 -38.74 29.37 36.67
N LEU A 448 -38.65 29.70 35.38
CA LEU A 448 -38.15 31.00 34.92
C LEU A 448 -39.25 32.08 34.99
N LEU A 449 -39.15 32.99 35.95
CA LEU A 449 -40.15 34.03 36.21
C LEU A 449 -40.11 35.18 35.18
N SER A 450 -38.93 35.53 34.66
CA SER A 450 -38.72 36.54 33.62
C SER A 450 -37.29 36.56 33.11
N MET A 451 -37.09 36.95 31.84
CA MET A 451 -35.79 37.33 31.27
C MET A 451 -35.66 38.86 31.19
N VAL A 452 -34.96 39.47 32.14
CA VAL A 452 -34.71 40.91 32.15
C VAL A 452 -33.49 41.24 31.24
N PRO A 453 -33.66 42.04 30.18
CA PRO A 453 -32.56 42.44 29.31
C PRO A 453 -31.58 43.39 30.03
N GLU A 454 -30.35 43.55 29.53
CA GLU A 454 -29.45 44.59 30.05
C GLU A 454 -30.00 45.99 29.71
N LEU A 455 -30.29 46.79 30.75
CA LEU A 455 -31.05 48.04 30.64
C LEU A 455 -30.18 49.17 30.05
N THR A 456 -30.49 49.54 28.81
CA THR A 456 -29.95 50.68 28.03
C THR A 456 -31.14 51.48 27.47
N GLU A 457 -30.91 52.68 26.94
CA GLU A 457 -32.01 53.54 26.43
C GLU A 457 -32.91 52.83 25.40
N GLU A 458 -32.32 52.00 24.53
CA GLU A 458 -33.06 51.22 23.54
C GLU A 458 -33.87 50.06 24.16
N THR A 459 -33.38 49.46 25.25
CA THR A 459 -34.00 48.28 25.89
C THR A 459 -34.90 48.63 27.08
N LEU A 460 -35.00 49.90 27.49
CA LEU A 460 -35.90 50.35 28.57
C LEU A 460 -37.35 49.87 28.38
N ARG A 461 -37.85 49.80 27.14
CA ARG A 461 -39.21 49.33 26.84
C ARG A 461 -39.34 47.80 27.02
N PRO A 462 -38.55 46.94 26.33
CA PRO A 462 -38.47 45.50 26.62
C PRO A 462 -38.18 45.17 28.09
N GLY A 463 -37.36 45.97 28.78
CA GLY A 463 -37.10 45.83 30.22
C GLY A 463 -38.34 46.10 31.07
N THR A 464 -39.13 47.12 30.73
CA THR A 464 -40.41 47.40 31.39
C THR A 464 -41.40 46.25 31.19
N GLU A 465 -41.48 45.71 29.97
CA GLU A 465 -42.31 44.56 29.63
C GLU A 465 -41.86 43.30 30.40
N ALA A 466 -40.55 43.04 30.52
CA ALA A 466 -40.00 41.95 31.32
C ALA A 466 -40.32 42.08 32.83
N PHE A 467 -40.36 43.28 33.39
CA PHE A 467 -40.81 43.51 34.77
C PHE A 467 -42.34 43.37 34.94
N GLN A 468 -43.13 43.62 33.90
CA GLN A 468 -44.57 43.30 33.89
C GLN A 468 -44.81 41.78 33.84
N THR A 469 -44.04 41.03 33.05
CA THR A 469 -44.03 39.55 33.08
C THR A 469 -43.72 39.05 34.49
N LEU A 470 -42.67 39.61 35.12
CA LEU A 470 -42.28 39.25 36.50
C LEU A 470 -43.40 39.55 37.52
N ARG A 471 -44.07 40.70 37.44
CA ARG A 471 -45.24 41.02 38.29
C ARG A 471 -46.32 39.95 38.16
N THR A 472 -46.68 39.57 36.94
CA THR A 472 -47.72 38.55 36.68
C THR A 472 -47.32 37.18 37.22
N ALA A 473 -46.07 36.75 37.01
CA ALA A 473 -45.56 35.49 37.54
C ALA A 473 -45.58 35.45 39.09
N LEU A 474 -45.28 36.57 39.75
CA LEU A 474 -45.28 36.67 41.21
C LEU A 474 -46.68 36.67 41.83
N ILE A 475 -47.66 37.31 41.19
CA ILE A 475 -49.08 37.25 41.58
C ILE A 475 -49.59 35.81 41.56
N TYR A 476 -49.19 35.03 40.55
CA TYR A 476 -49.52 33.61 40.47
C TYR A 476 -48.77 32.77 41.54
N ALA A 477 -47.47 33.02 41.73
CA ALA A 477 -46.66 32.31 42.73
C ALA A 477 -47.12 32.55 44.19
N SER A 478 -47.69 33.72 44.48
CA SER A 478 -48.31 34.05 45.77
C SER A 478 -49.75 33.56 45.90
N GLN A 479 -50.30 32.86 44.90
CA GLN A 479 -51.65 32.28 44.93
C GLN A 479 -52.75 33.32 45.18
N ASN A 480 -52.56 34.56 44.70
CA ASN A 480 -53.42 35.72 44.96
C ASN A 480 -53.61 36.05 46.46
N GLN A 481 -52.68 35.66 47.34
CA GLN A 481 -52.66 36.14 48.72
C GLN A 481 -52.40 37.66 48.75
N GLN A 482 -52.95 38.32 49.77
CA GLN A 482 -52.70 39.73 50.04
C GLN A 482 -51.53 39.89 51.01
N ASN A 483 -50.83 41.03 50.93
CA ASN A 483 -49.73 41.41 51.81
C ASN A 483 -48.49 40.50 51.68
N ASN A 484 -48.06 40.29 50.44
CA ASN A 484 -46.96 39.37 50.10
C ASN A 484 -45.59 39.97 50.43
N MET A 485 -44.81 39.27 51.25
CA MET A 485 -43.40 39.58 51.49
C MET A 485 -42.50 38.77 50.55
N ILE A 486 -41.76 39.44 49.67
CA ILE A 486 -40.83 38.82 48.73
C ILE A 486 -39.40 39.18 49.11
N LEU A 487 -38.56 38.17 49.33
CA LEU A 487 -37.11 38.32 49.35
C LEU A 487 -36.56 38.19 47.92
N VAL A 488 -35.77 39.17 47.46
CA VAL A 488 -34.94 39.00 46.26
C VAL A 488 -33.52 38.73 46.69
N THR A 489 -32.98 37.56 46.31
CA THR A 489 -31.60 37.16 46.61
C THR A 489 -30.92 36.53 45.39
N SER A 490 -29.67 36.09 45.54
CA SER A 490 -28.87 35.55 44.44
C SER A 490 -27.68 34.74 44.95
N ALA A 491 -27.01 34.00 44.07
CA ALA A 491 -25.88 33.14 44.44
C ALA A 491 -24.58 33.93 44.69
N ALA A 492 -24.34 35.02 43.96
CA ALA A 492 -23.11 35.80 43.96
C ALA A 492 -23.32 37.34 43.95
N PRO A 493 -22.27 38.13 44.28
CA PRO A 493 -22.32 39.59 44.13
C PRO A 493 -22.55 40.04 42.67
N ARG A 494 -23.14 41.24 42.48
CA ARG A 494 -23.34 41.91 41.17
C ARG A 494 -24.25 41.21 40.16
N GLU A 495 -25.10 40.26 40.57
CA GLU A 495 -26.08 39.61 39.69
C GLU A 495 -27.34 40.46 39.41
N GLY A 496 -27.59 41.52 40.21
CA GLY A 496 -28.61 42.54 39.92
C GLY A 496 -29.84 42.57 40.83
N LYS A 497 -29.80 41.92 42.01
CA LYS A 497 -30.88 41.90 43.03
C LYS A 497 -31.56 43.27 43.23
N THR A 498 -30.81 44.28 43.62
CA THR A 498 -31.27 45.67 43.80
C THR A 498 -31.96 46.25 42.57
N THR A 499 -31.46 45.94 41.37
CA THR A 499 -32.05 46.38 40.09
C THR A 499 -33.39 45.68 39.83
N VAL A 500 -33.51 44.41 40.20
CA VAL A 500 -34.78 43.67 40.13
C VAL A 500 -35.77 44.22 41.16
N VAL A 501 -35.36 44.40 42.42
CA VAL A 501 -36.21 44.98 43.50
C VAL A 501 -36.72 46.35 43.10
N ALA A 502 -35.83 47.29 42.76
CA ALA A 502 -36.22 48.68 42.51
C ALA A 502 -37.16 48.84 41.30
N ASN A 503 -37.00 48.05 40.23
CA ASN A 503 -37.87 48.13 39.06
C ASN A 503 -39.16 47.34 39.23
N LEU A 504 -39.14 46.19 39.91
CA LEU A 504 -40.36 45.50 40.33
C LEU A 504 -41.22 46.39 41.23
N ALA A 505 -40.60 47.10 42.18
CA ALA A 505 -41.28 48.03 43.07
C ALA A 505 -41.96 49.17 42.30
N LYS A 506 -41.26 49.74 41.30
CA LYS A 506 -41.82 50.77 40.40
C LYS A 506 -43.00 50.24 39.58
N VAL A 507 -42.92 49.05 39.00
CA VAL A 507 -44.00 48.47 38.18
C VAL A 507 -45.23 48.11 39.03
N LEU A 508 -45.05 47.54 40.22
CA LEU A 508 -46.14 47.29 41.17
C LEU A 508 -46.83 48.60 41.61
N ALA A 509 -46.07 49.61 42.02
CA ALA A 509 -46.64 50.89 42.46
C ALA A 509 -47.27 51.70 41.32
N ALA A 510 -46.72 51.64 40.11
CA ALA A 510 -47.29 52.27 38.92
C ALA A 510 -48.63 51.65 38.49
N THR A 511 -48.89 50.40 38.87
CA THR A 511 -50.19 49.73 38.68
C THR A 511 -51.17 49.95 39.83
N GLY A 512 -50.82 50.78 40.83
CA GLY A 512 -51.67 51.22 41.92
C GLY A 512 -51.52 50.42 43.21
N ASP A 513 -50.74 49.33 43.23
CA ASP A 513 -50.51 48.54 44.44
C ASP A 513 -49.73 49.34 45.50
N ARG A 514 -50.01 49.15 46.80
CA ARG A 514 -49.17 49.71 47.88
C ARG A 514 -47.91 48.88 48.08
N VAL A 515 -46.75 49.46 47.81
CA VAL A 515 -45.44 48.78 47.85
C VAL A 515 -44.51 49.48 48.83
N ILE A 516 -43.83 48.70 49.68
CA ILE A 516 -42.62 49.16 50.37
C ILE A 516 -41.42 48.29 50.02
N ALA A 517 -40.27 48.91 49.79
CA ALA A 517 -39.00 48.21 49.53
C ALA A 517 -37.97 48.48 50.66
N LEU A 518 -37.35 47.43 51.18
CA LEU A 518 -36.41 47.46 52.30
C LEU A 518 -35.00 47.12 51.81
N ASP A 519 -34.01 47.97 52.09
CA ASP A 519 -32.61 47.68 51.80
C ASP A 519 -31.98 46.89 52.97
N CYS A 520 -31.94 45.57 52.84
CA CYS A 520 -31.28 44.70 53.82
C CYS A 520 -29.84 44.30 53.41
N ASP A 521 -29.26 44.84 52.33
CA ASP A 521 -27.79 44.76 52.12
C ASP A 521 -27.10 45.89 52.89
N LEU A 522 -27.12 45.78 54.22
CA LEU A 522 -26.48 46.71 55.16
C LEU A 522 -24.95 46.82 55.00
N ARG A 523 -24.36 46.09 54.04
CA ARG A 523 -22.92 46.04 53.75
C ARG A 523 -22.57 46.73 52.44
N ARG A 524 -23.49 46.71 51.46
CA ARG A 524 -23.36 47.38 50.15
C ARG A 524 -24.69 48.01 49.71
N PRO A 525 -25.25 48.93 50.52
CA PRO A 525 -26.57 49.49 50.26
C PRO A 525 -26.61 50.26 48.96
N ALA A 526 -27.71 50.09 48.24
CA ALA A 526 -27.86 50.58 46.86
C ALA A 526 -29.32 50.83 46.45
N LEU A 527 -30.31 50.39 47.25
CA LEU A 527 -31.72 50.42 46.88
C LEU A 527 -32.25 51.85 46.75
N ALA A 528 -31.87 52.76 47.66
CA ALA A 528 -32.27 54.16 47.62
C ALA A 528 -31.94 54.80 46.25
N ARG A 529 -30.67 54.70 45.83
CA ARG A 529 -30.19 55.20 44.52
C ARG A 529 -30.81 54.47 43.32
N ALA A 530 -31.15 53.18 43.46
CA ALA A 530 -31.82 52.42 42.40
C ALA A 530 -33.31 52.79 42.26
N ILE A 531 -33.97 53.17 43.35
CA ILE A 531 -35.34 53.68 43.35
C ILE A 531 -35.35 55.13 42.85
N ASN A 532 -34.60 56.02 43.50
CA ASN A 532 -34.49 57.43 43.16
C ASN A 532 -33.02 57.85 42.95
N PRO A 533 -32.56 58.06 41.70
CA PRO A 533 -31.15 58.38 41.40
C PRO A 533 -30.62 59.69 42.00
N SER A 534 -31.49 60.60 42.46
CA SER A 534 -31.09 61.86 43.12
C SER A 534 -30.79 61.72 44.61
N ASP A 535 -31.18 60.62 45.25
CA ASP A 535 -31.10 60.49 46.71
C ASP A 535 -29.74 59.96 47.18
N ASP A 536 -29.30 60.50 48.31
CA ASP A 536 -28.02 60.15 48.91
C ASP A 536 -28.09 58.85 49.71
N VAL A 537 -27.07 58.01 49.60
CA VAL A 537 -27.09 56.62 50.10
C VAL A 537 -27.04 56.53 51.64
N LEU A 538 -26.71 57.65 52.30
CA LEU A 538 -26.60 57.79 53.75
C LEU A 538 -27.83 58.44 54.39
N SER A 539 -29.00 58.38 53.76
CA SER A 539 -30.27 58.79 54.38
C SER A 539 -30.58 57.96 55.64
N LYS A 540 -31.39 58.52 56.55
CA LYS A 540 -31.83 57.80 57.77
C LYS A 540 -32.53 56.51 57.36
N GLY A 541 -32.10 55.38 57.91
CA GLY A 541 -32.54 54.06 57.43
C GLY A 541 -32.70 52.99 58.51
N LEU A 542 -32.79 51.75 58.06
CA LEU A 542 -33.06 50.56 58.85
C LEU A 542 -32.12 50.40 60.06
N THR A 543 -30.82 50.69 59.92
CA THR A 543 -29.87 50.62 61.05
C THR A 543 -30.12 51.71 62.09
N ASN A 544 -30.52 52.91 61.68
CA ASN A 544 -30.88 53.99 62.60
C ASN A 544 -32.17 53.65 63.36
N TYR A 545 -33.20 53.19 62.64
CA TYR A 545 -34.46 52.74 63.25
C TYR A 545 -34.16 51.68 64.30
N LEU A 546 -33.48 50.58 63.95
CA LEU A 546 -33.25 49.46 64.87
C LEU A 546 -32.46 49.88 66.11
N ALA A 547 -31.45 50.76 65.97
CA ALA A 547 -30.64 51.26 67.08
C ALA A 547 -31.39 52.19 68.05
N THR A 548 -32.20 53.13 67.56
CA THR A 548 -32.83 54.17 68.39
C THR A 548 -34.17 53.69 68.94
N ARG A 549 -34.19 53.17 70.17
CA ARG A 549 -35.34 52.45 70.79
C ARG A 549 -36.71 53.14 70.69
N GLU A 550 -36.76 54.46 70.83
CA GLU A 550 -38.00 55.25 70.93
C GLU A 550 -38.45 55.87 69.60
N SER A 551 -37.74 55.58 68.50
CA SER A 551 -38.06 56.13 67.18
C SER A 551 -39.21 55.39 66.47
N ARG A 552 -40.09 56.15 65.81
CA ARG A 552 -41.20 55.65 64.99
C ARG A 552 -40.69 55.20 63.63
N ILE A 553 -41.37 54.26 62.98
CA ILE A 553 -40.90 53.74 61.68
C ILE A 553 -41.14 54.77 60.56
N GLU A 554 -42.22 55.54 60.68
CA GLU A 554 -42.64 56.59 59.76
C GLU A 554 -41.55 57.68 59.60
N ASP A 555 -40.72 57.89 60.63
CA ASP A 555 -39.57 58.82 60.60
C ASP A 555 -38.42 58.37 59.66
N PHE A 556 -38.48 57.14 59.12
CA PHE A 556 -37.48 56.52 58.24
C PHE A 556 -38.03 56.08 56.87
N ILE A 557 -39.36 56.11 56.68
CA ILE A 557 -40.00 55.77 55.41
C ILE A 557 -39.82 56.93 54.43
N GLN A 558 -39.31 56.63 53.24
CA GLN A 558 -39.02 57.56 52.17
C GLN A 558 -39.98 57.30 50.99
N ASN A 559 -40.47 58.37 50.36
CA ASN A 559 -41.38 58.27 49.21
C ASN A 559 -40.56 58.04 47.93
N GLY A 560 -40.96 57.05 47.13
CA GLY A 560 -40.37 56.81 45.81
C GLY A 560 -40.98 57.69 44.71
N PRO A 561 -40.52 57.53 43.45
CA PRO A 561 -40.99 58.32 42.31
C PRO A 561 -42.43 58.01 41.84
N HIS A 562 -43.14 57.06 42.48
CA HIS A 562 -44.55 56.76 42.20
C HIS A 562 -45.38 56.93 43.49
N PRO A 563 -46.64 57.43 43.44
CA PRO A 563 -47.41 57.79 44.63
C PRO A 563 -47.63 56.68 45.67
N ASN A 564 -47.62 55.41 45.24
CA ASN A 564 -47.83 54.24 46.11
C ASN A 564 -46.54 53.44 46.37
N LEU A 565 -45.36 53.98 45.98
CA LEU A 565 -44.05 53.39 46.23
C LEU A 565 -43.39 54.06 47.43
N PHE A 566 -43.05 53.26 48.42
CA PHE A 566 -42.31 53.66 49.61
C PHE A 566 -41.02 52.84 49.72
N PHE A 567 -40.01 53.34 50.42
CA PHE A 567 -38.80 52.58 50.72
C PHE A 567 -38.18 52.96 52.06
N ILE A 568 -37.37 52.07 52.61
CA ILE A 568 -36.49 52.35 53.75
C ILE A 568 -35.07 51.97 53.32
N ALA A 569 -34.20 52.98 53.25
CA ALA A 569 -32.78 52.78 52.99
C ALA A 569 -32.11 51.99 54.13
N ALA A 570 -30.92 51.43 53.88
CA ALA A 570 -30.20 50.68 54.91
C ALA A 570 -29.79 51.56 56.11
N GLY A 571 -29.44 52.83 55.84
CA GLY A 571 -28.75 53.69 56.79
C GLY A 571 -27.23 53.44 56.82
N PRO A 572 -26.49 54.03 57.77
CA PRO A 572 -25.06 53.81 57.91
C PRO A 572 -24.75 52.34 58.23
N ALA A 573 -23.63 51.85 57.70
CA ALA A 573 -23.20 50.46 57.86
C ALA A 573 -22.99 50.10 59.35
N PRO A 574 -23.61 49.03 59.87
CA PRO A 574 -23.53 48.66 61.28
C PRO A 574 -22.31 47.76 61.53
N PRO A 575 -21.81 47.67 62.78
CA PRO A 575 -20.71 46.75 63.12
C PRO A 575 -21.10 45.27 62.89
N ASN A 576 -22.30 44.86 63.31
CA ASN A 576 -22.79 43.49 63.22
C ASN A 576 -24.15 43.40 62.45
N PRO A 577 -24.14 43.26 61.12
CA PRO A 577 -25.37 43.11 60.33
C PRO A 577 -26.30 41.92 60.71
N PRO A 578 -25.82 40.67 60.94
CA PRO A 578 -26.72 39.52 61.12
C PRO A 578 -27.56 39.58 62.41
N GLU A 579 -27.02 40.22 63.45
CA GLU A 579 -27.65 40.33 64.76
C GLU A 579 -28.87 41.26 64.71
N LEU A 580 -28.84 42.30 63.88
CA LEU A 580 -29.94 43.26 63.68
C LEU A 580 -31.21 42.57 63.19
N PHE A 581 -31.10 41.70 62.17
CA PHE A 581 -32.23 40.91 61.65
C PHE A 581 -32.78 39.91 62.69
N SER A 582 -31.95 39.48 63.63
CA SER A 582 -32.35 38.55 64.70
C SER A 582 -33.13 39.24 65.84
N MET A 583 -33.11 40.57 65.92
CA MET A 583 -33.74 41.33 67.01
C MET A 583 -35.28 41.24 66.98
N LYS A 584 -35.91 41.19 68.16
CA LYS A 584 -37.38 41.25 68.31
C LYS A 584 -38.00 42.45 67.59
N ARG A 585 -37.31 43.59 67.56
CA ARG A 585 -37.77 44.81 66.89
C ARG A 585 -37.82 44.68 65.36
N PHE A 586 -36.86 43.99 64.75
CA PHE A 586 -36.92 43.74 63.30
C PHE A 586 -38.10 42.82 62.96
N ARG A 587 -38.39 41.81 63.78
CA ARG A 587 -39.59 40.98 63.61
C ARG A 587 -40.89 41.78 63.80
N GLY A 588 -40.91 42.74 64.72
CA GLY A 588 -42.02 43.69 64.88
C GLY A 588 -42.25 44.52 63.63
N LEU A 589 -41.19 45.18 63.13
CA LEU A 589 -41.20 45.93 61.86
C LEU A 589 -41.70 45.09 60.68
N ILE A 590 -41.19 43.87 60.52
CA ILE A 590 -41.58 42.95 59.45
C ILE A 590 -43.08 42.64 59.51
N GLN A 591 -43.66 42.48 60.71
CA GLN A 591 -45.10 42.25 60.87
C GLN A 591 -45.93 43.52 60.64
N GLU A 592 -45.44 44.68 61.10
CA GLU A 592 -46.06 45.99 60.89
C GLU A 592 -46.15 46.34 59.40
N LEU A 593 -45.05 46.18 58.65
CA LEU A 593 -45.03 46.36 57.20
C LEU A 593 -45.93 45.36 56.47
N ARG A 594 -45.97 44.09 56.90
CA ARG A 594 -46.93 43.08 56.39
C ARG A 594 -48.39 43.46 56.67
N THR A 595 -48.69 44.32 57.65
CA THR A 595 -50.07 44.83 57.83
C THR A 595 -50.38 46.11 57.05
N ALA A 596 -49.38 46.94 56.75
CA ALA A 596 -49.56 48.26 56.13
C ALA A 596 -49.47 48.28 54.58
N TYR A 597 -48.81 47.29 53.98
CA TYR A 597 -48.49 47.24 52.54
C TYR A 597 -48.91 45.92 51.88
N GLN A 598 -49.35 46.00 50.62
CA GLN A 598 -49.76 44.83 49.83
C GLN A 598 -48.56 44.04 49.29
N TRP A 599 -47.44 44.73 49.08
CA TRP A 599 -46.15 44.14 48.72
C TRP A 599 -45.05 44.69 49.60
N VAL A 600 -44.31 43.81 50.26
CA VAL A 600 -43.07 44.14 51.00
C VAL A 600 -41.91 43.46 50.29
N LEU A 601 -41.05 44.25 49.65
CA LEU A 601 -39.91 43.73 48.89
C LEU A 601 -38.62 43.90 49.72
N LEU A 602 -37.86 42.82 49.92
CA LEU A 602 -36.59 42.85 50.64
C LEU A 602 -35.44 42.67 49.64
N ASP A 603 -34.59 43.68 49.47
CA ASP A 603 -33.28 43.50 48.83
C ASP A 603 -32.29 42.90 49.81
N SER A 604 -31.33 42.10 49.35
CA SER A 604 -30.47 41.31 50.24
C SER A 604 -29.07 41.03 49.69
N PRO A 605 -28.08 40.72 50.55
CA PRO A 605 -26.79 40.22 50.09
C PRO A 605 -26.92 38.81 49.47
N PRO A 606 -25.91 38.31 48.74
CA PRO A 606 -25.98 36.98 48.11
C PRO A 606 -25.96 35.84 49.15
N CYS A 607 -26.92 34.92 49.07
CA CYS A 607 -27.22 33.93 50.11
C CYS A 607 -26.17 32.82 50.31
N LEU A 608 -25.24 32.63 49.36
CA LEU A 608 -24.06 31.76 49.54
C LEU A 608 -22.88 32.48 50.18
N SER A 609 -22.87 33.81 50.18
CA SER A 609 -21.75 34.59 50.72
C SER A 609 -21.93 34.95 52.20
N ILE A 610 -23.18 35.11 52.66
CA ILE A 610 -23.51 35.56 54.02
C ILE A 610 -24.86 34.99 54.46
N THR A 611 -25.00 34.68 55.75
CA THR A 611 -26.23 34.19 56.39
C THR A 611 -27.38 35.21 56.46
N ASP A 612 -27.10 36.50 56.25
CA ASP A 612 -28.08 37.60 56.32
C ASP A 612 -29.34 37.28 55.48
N ALA A 613 -29.17 36.89 54.21
CA ALA A 613 -30.29 36.53 53.33
C ALA A 613 -30.99 35.21 53.72
N GLN A 614 -30.31 34.31 54.42
CA GLN A 614 -30.92 33.07 54.94
C GLN A 614 -31.86 33.35 56.12
N ILE A 615 -31.50 34.32 56.98
CA ILE A 615 -32.35 34.81 58.07
C ILE A 615 -33.61 35.50 57.49
N LEU A 616 -33.44 36.33 56.46
CA LEU A 616 -34.55 37.01 55.77
C LEU A 616 -35.47 36.01 55.02
N ALA A 617 -34.91 34.94 54.46
CA ALA A 617 -35.68 33.91 53.75
C ALA A 617 -36.66 33.15 54.67
N GLY A 618 -36.37 33.07 55.97
CA GLY A 618 -37.29 32.54 56.99
C GLY A 618 -38.36 33.52 57.46
N MET A 619 -38.42 34.74 56.91
CA MET A 619 -39.44 35.76 57.23
C MET A 619 -40.31 36.14 56.03
N ALA A 620 -39.82 35.91 54.81
CA ALA A 620 -40.53 36.17 53.56
C ALA A 620 -41.45 35.01 53.14
N ASP A 621 -42.53 35.34 52.44
CA ASP A 621 -43.54 34.39 51.97
C ASP A 621 -43.13 33.73 50.63
N LEU A 622 -42.26 34.42 49.87
CA LEU A 622 -41.63 33.95 48.65
C LEU A 622 -40.17 34.41 48.55
N VAL A 623 -39.31 33.59 47.95
CA VAL A 623 -37.94 33.96 47.56
C VAL A 623 -37.77 33.94 46.04
N VAL A 624 -37.26 35.03 45.49
CA VAL A 624 -36.89 35.19 44.08
C VAL A 624 -35.37 35.13 43.94
N PHE A 625 -34.88 34.20 43.13
CA PHE A 625 -33.47 34.16 42.75
C PHE A 625 -33.19 35.07 41.56
N THR A 626 -32.19 35.95 41.64
CA THR A 626 -31.62 36.62 40.47
C THR A 626 -30.42 35.82 39.96
N ALA A 627 -30.32 35.60 38.66
CA ALA A 627 -29.13 35.04 38.00
C ALA A 627 -28.66 36.01 36.90
N LYS A 628 -27.36 36.15 36.66
CA LYS A 628 -26.84 36.95 35.54
C LYS A 628 -26.46 36.07 34.35
N TYR A 629 -27.09 36.36 33.21
CA TYR A 629 -26.90 35.69 31.92
C TYR A 629 -25.41 35.58 31.52
N LYS A 630 -25.01 34.42 30.97
CA LYS A 630 -23.62 34.09 30.57
C LYS A 630 -22.57 34.28 31.69
N LYS A 631 -22.95 34.40 32.99
CA LYS A 631 -22.02 34.68 34.11
C LYS A 631 -22.27 33.88 35.38
N THR A 632 -23.53 33.73 35.82
CA THR A 632 -23.88 32.87 36.96
C THR A 632 -23.75 31.41 36.54
N LYS A 633 -23.06 30.59 37.34
CA LYS A 633 -22.88 29.15 37.06
C LYS A 633 -24.02 28.32 37.65
N VAL A 634 -24.54 27.35 36.90
CA VAL A 634 -25.65 26.46 37.34
C VAL A 634 -25.37 25.83 38.72
N PRO A 635 -24.16 25.26 39.02
CA PRO A 635 -23.88 24.66 40.33
C PRO A 635 -23.81 25.66 41.49
N LEU A 636 -23.79 26.97 41.24
CA LEU A 636 -23.92 27.99 42.29
C LEU A 636 -25.41 28.24 42.62
N LEU A 637 -26.28 28.30 41.61
CA LEU A 637 -27.73 28.41 41.83
C LEU A 637 -28.31 27.15 42.47
N GLU A 638 -27.84 25.97 42.08
CA GLU A 638 -28.19 24.68 42.68
C GLU A 638 -27.90 24.70 44.20
N ARG A 639 -26.67 25.03 44.59
CA ARG A 639 -26.25 25.16 45.99
C ARG A 639 -27.02 26.24 46.74
N ALA A 640 -27.29 27.38 46.09
CA ALA A 640 -28.06 28.47 46.69
C ALA A 640 -29.51 28.04 46.97
N THR A 641 -30.15 27.39 46.00
CA THR A 641 -31.52 26.85 46.11
C THR A 641 -31.58 25.81 47.22
N LEU A 642 -30.70 24.79 47.19
CA LEU A 642 -30.59 23.77 48.24
C LEU A 642 -30.41 24.39 49.63
N SER A 643 -29.64 25.48 49.76
CA SER A 643 -29.43 26.15 51.05
C SER A 643 -30.68 26.84 51.60
N LEU A 644 -31.59 27.34 50.74
CA LEU A 644 -32.82 28.00 51.17
C LEU A 644 -33.99 27.02 51.32
N THR A 645 -34.11 26.04 50.42
CA THR A 645 -35.13 24.97 50.53
C THR A 645 -34.94 24.15 51.81
N ARG A 646 -33.69 23.92 52.26
CA ARG A 646 -33.38 23.28 53.56
C ARG A 646 -33.85 24.08 54.78
N LEU A 647 -34.11 25.38 54.63
CA LEU A 647 -34.65 26.25 55.67
C LEU A 647 -36.19 26.36 55.60
N GLY A 648 -36.83 25.62 54.68
CA GLY A 648 -38.28 25.70 54.44
C GLY A 648 -38.73 26.92 53.62
N ALA A 649 -37.81 27.72 53.09
CA ALA A 649 -38.15 28.92 52.32
C ALA A 649 -38.75 28.56 50.94
N LYS A 650 -39.91 29.12 50.62
CA LYS A 650 -40.61 28.88 49.35
C LYS A 650 -39.96 29.68 48.22
N VAL A 651 -39.08 29.04 47.45
CA VAL A 651 -38.50 29.62 46.24
C VAL A 651 -39.57 29.70 45.15
N ALA A 652 -39.83 30.91 44.64
CA ALA A 652 -40.82 31.16 43.59
C ALA A 652 -40.28 30.81 42.19
N GLY A 653 -38.98 30.99 41.98
CA GLY A 653 -38.30 30.78 40.70
C GLY A 653 -37.10 31.71 40.51
N VAL A 654 -36.60 31.77 39.28
CA VAL A 654 -35.41 32.54 38.89
C VAL A 654 -35.79 33.69 37.95
N VAL A 655 -35.13 34.84 38.10
CA VAL A 655 -35.11 35.97 37.16
C VAL A 655 -33.74 35.99 36.50
N LEU A 656 -33.70 35.77 35.18
CA LEU A 656 -32.47 35.80 34.40
C LEU A 656 -32.23 37.23 33.92
N ASN A 657 -31.21 37.88 34.46
CA ASN A 657 -30.96 39.32 34.35
C ASN A 657 -29.72 39.64 33.49
N GLY A 658 -29.79 40.76 32.75
CA GLY A 658 -28.74 41.19 31.83
C GLY A 658 -28.69 40.34 30.56
N VAL A 659 -29.84 39.90 30.06
CA VAL A 659 -29.94 39.09 28.83
C VAL A 659 -29.68 39.97 27.60
N GLU A 660 -28.99 39.42 26.61
CA GLU A 660 -28.76 40.03 25.30
C GLU A 660 -30.07 39.93 24.47
N THR A 661 -30.68 41.07 24.10
CA THR A 661 -31.95 41.11 23.35
C THR A 661 -31.88 40.50 21.94
N HIS A 662 -30.67 40.36 21.39
CA HIS A 662 -30.40 39.69 20.12
C HIS A 662 -30.06 38.19 20.26
N SER A 663 -30.06 37.63 21.47
CA SER A 663 -29.87 36.19 21.68
C SER A 663 -31.12 35.41 21.26
N SER A 664 -30.93 34.20 20.71
CA SER A 664 -32.08 33.34 20.32
C SER A 664 -32.98 33.07 21.52
N TYR A 665 -32.41 32.70 22.67
CA TYR A 665 -33.17 32.39 23.89
C TYR A 665 -34.09 33.53 24.34
N TYR A 666 -33.64 34.79 24.29
CA TYR A 666 -34.50 35.94 24.57
C TYR A 666 -35.63 36.08 23.53
N TYR A 667 -35.27 35.93 22.26
CA TYR A 667 -36.21 36.05 21.15
C TYR A 667 -37.26 34.93 21.14
N ASP A 668 -36.89 33.69 21.47
CA ASP A 668 -37.79 32.54 21.52
C ASP A 668 -38.70 32.59 22.77
N TYR A 669 -38.18 33.05 23.92
CA TYR A 669 -38.97 33.29 25.14
C TYR A 669 -40.02 34.41 24.95
N TYR A 670 -39.65 35.53 24.31
CA TYR A 670 -40.58 36.65 24.09
C TYR A 670 -41.38 36.59 22.78
N SER A 671 -40.96 35.87 21.74
CA SER A 671 -41.75 35.75 20.49
C SER A 671 -43.01 34.91 20.66
N SER A 672 -42.98 33.88 21.51
CA SER A 672 -44.18 33.14 21.92
C SER A 672 -45.22 34.07 22.56
N HIS A 673 -44.80 34.88 23.53
CA HIS A 673 -45.64 35.90 24.17
C HIS A 673 -46.11 37.00 23.19
N HIS A 674 -45.23 37.50 22.33
CA HIS A 674 -45.59 38.49 21.30
C HIS A 674 -46.60 37.96 20.29
N TYR A 675 -46.49 36.70 19.87
CA TYR A 675 -47.42 36.11 18.90
C TYR A 675 -48.86 36.13 19.43
N TYR A 676 -49.06 35.73 20.70
CA TYR A 676 -50.38 35.85 21.36
C TYR A 676 -50.82 37.30 21.61
N ALA A 677 -49.89 38.23 21.83
CA ALA A 677 -50.20 39.63 22.12
C ALA A 677 -50.49 40.49 20.86
N THR A 678 -49.92 40.16 19.69
CA THR A 678 -50.03 40.98 18.47
C THR A 678 -50.50 40.24 17.22
N GLY A 679 -50.61 38.91 17.24
CA GLY A 679 -51.09 38.10 16.11
C GLY A 679 -50.16 38.07 14.89
N THR A 680 -48.88 38.41 15.06
CA THR A 680 -47.91 38.53 13.96
C THR A 680 -46.64 37.74 14.26
N GLU A 681 -46.27 36.80 13.39
CA GLU A 681 -44.99 36.07 13.52
C GLU A 681 -43.78 37.00 13.33
N PRO A 682 -42.81 37.02 14.25
CA PRO A 682 -41.55 37.72 14.05
C PRO A 682 -40.64 37.00 13.02
N LYS A 683 -40.04 37.74 12.09
CA LYS A 683 -39.28 37.16 10.95
C LYS A 683 -37.91 36.58 11.35
N ARG A 684 -37.90 35.30 11.76
CA ARG A 684 -36.76 34.52 12.30
C ARG A 684 -35.45 34.46 11.50
N PHE A 685 -35.36 34.92 10.25
CA PHE A 685 -34.24 34.60 9.34
C PHE A 685 -33.35 35.79 8.86
N ALA A 686 -33.51 36.99 9.42
CA ALA A 686 -32.92 38.20 8.82
C ALA A 686 -31.38 38.31 8.83
N TRP A 687 -30.65 37.63 9.74
CA TRP A 687 -29.18 37.80 9.87
C TRP A 687 -28.36 36.67 9.23
N LEU A 688 -28.95 35.49 9.00
CA LEU A 688 -28.21 34.29 8.58
C LEU A 688 -27.59 34.45 7.17
N PHE A 689 -28.29 35.17 6.30
CA PHE A 689 -27.75 35.68 5.04
C PHE A 689 -27.26 37.11 5.26
N GLY A 690 -25.98 37.37 5.03
CA GLY A 690 -25.30 38.67 5.27
C GLY A 690 -25.79 39.81 4.39
N GLY A 691 -27.04 40.24 4.56
CA GLY A 691 -27.73 41.23 3.75
C GLY A 691 -27.46 42.67 4.20
N GLY A 692 -26.22 43.13 4.04
CA GLY A 692 -25.84 44.54 4.26
C GLY A 692 -26.48 45.50 3.26
N ARG A 693 -27.77 45.80 3.40
CA ARG A 693 -28.50 46.83 2.65
C ARG A 693 -29.41 47.62 3.58
N HIS A 694 -29.25 48.95 3.59
CA HIS A 694 -30.17 49.87 4.24
C HIS A 694 -31.60 49.65 3.72
N TRP A 695 -32.56 49.50 4.63
CA TRP A 695 -33.97 49.66 4.33
C TRP A 695 -34.32 51.12 4.59
N ALA A 696 -34.92 51.80 3.61
CA ALA A 696 -35.28 53.21 3.74
C ALA A 696 -36.40 53.43 4.77
N LYS A 697 -36.48 54.63 5.34
CA LYS A 697 -37.59 55.05 6.21
C LYS A 697 -38.92 54.99 5.43
N GLY A 698 -39.77 54.01 5.73
CA GLY A 698 -41.15 53.96 5.27
C GLY A 698 -42.09 54.57 6.31
N GLU A 699 -42.61 55.77 6.08
CA GLU A 699 -43.58 56.43 6.98
C GLU A 699 -44.98 55.79 6.89
N GLY A 700 -45.17 54.66 7.58
CA GLY A 700 -46.48 54.02 7.75
C GLY A 700 -47.41 54.82 8.67
N LYS A 701 -48.02 55.90 8.17
CA LYS A 701 -48.99 56.72 8.92
C LYS A 701 -50.29 55.93 9.22
N ALA A 702 -50.38 55.37 10.41
CA ALA A 702 -51.60 54.74 10.91
C ALA A 702 -52.72 55.80 11.08
N LYS A 703 -53.72 55.78 10.20
CA LYS A 703 -54.95 56.58 10.37
C LYS A 703 -55.78 56.00 11.51
N ARG A 704 -56.06 56.81 12.53
CA ARG A 704 -57.14 56.53 13.49
C ARG A 704 -58.50 56.68 12.80
N PRO A 705 -59.48 55.79 13.02
CA PRO A 705 -60.86 56.06 12.67
C PRO A 705 -61.50 56.97 13.74
N SER A 706 -61.94 58.17 13.33
CA SER A 706 -62.91 58.96 14.08
C SER A 706 -64.32 58.57 13.65
N GLY A 707 -65.22 58.35 14.60
CA GLY A 707 -66.59 57.88 14.32
C GLY A 707 -67.51 58.94 13.71
N GLY A 708 -68.70 58.49 13.33
CA GLY A 708 -69.82 59.31 12.87
C GLY A 708 -71.03 58.42 12.59
N ASP A 709 -72.12 58.63 13.32
CA ASP A 709 -73.33 57.80 13.23
C ASP A 709 -74.14 58.04 11.94
N ASN A 710 -74.79 56.99 11.43
CA ASN A 710 -76.23 57.00 11.13
C ASN A 710 -76.76 55.62 10.67
N TYR A 711 -77.95 55.26 11.15
CA TYR A 711 -78.85 54.20 10.65
C TYR A 711 -79.73 54.77 9.48
N PRO A 712 -80.67 54.05 8.79
CA PRO A 712 -81.21 52.70 9.06
C PRO A 712 -81.50 51.73 7.85
N ARG A 713 -81.64 50.43 8.16
CA ARG A 713 -82.71 49.46 7.73
C ARG A 713 -83.04 49.08 6.26
N VAL A 714 -83.04 47.74 6.04
CA VAL A 714 -84.17 46.86 5.56
C VAL A 714 -84.38 46.56 4.05
N ALA A 715 -84.99 45.38 3.82
CA ALA A 715 -85.44 44.69 2.58
C ALA A 715 -84.33 43.94 1.81
N ASN A 716 -84.47 42.64 1.50
CA ASN A 716 -85.39 41.97 0.56
C ASN A 716 -85.21 42.49 -0.90
N ASP A 717 -85.18 41.64 -1.93
CA ASP A 717 -85.88 40.36 -2.07
C ASP A 717 -85.12 39.28 -2.91
N ARG A 718 -85.82 38.19 -3.25
CA ARG A 718 -85.35 36.95 -3.90
C ARG A 718 -84.71 37.13 -5.28
N ARG A 719 -83.90 36.15 -5.70
CA ARG A 719 -83.60 35.84 -7.11
C ARG A 719 -84.14 34.44 -7.49
N PRO A 720 -84.48 34.17 -8.77
CA PRO A 720 -85.17 32.94 -9.19
C PRO A 720 -84.25 31.76 -9.50
N CYS A 721 -84.86 30.59 -9.74
CA CYS A 721 -84.22 29.33 -10.14
C CYS A 721 -84.09 29.20 -11.68
N GLY A 722 -83.38 28.16 -12.16
CA GLY A 722 -83.42 27.71 -13.57
C GLY A 722 -82.04 27.56 -14.22
N THR A 723 -81.24 26.50 -13.98
CA THR A 723 -81.31 25.12 -14.51
C THR A 723 -80.80 24.90 -15.96
N SER A 724 -79.51 24.65 -16.09
CA SER A 724 -78.92 23.54 -16.86
C SER A 724 -77.58 23.18 -16.21
N GLY A 725 -77.10 21.93 -16.35
CA GLY A 725 -75.91 21.47 -15.63
C GLY A 725 -75.39 20.11 -16.09
N LEU A 726 -74.47 19.55 -15.30
CA LEU A 726 -73.63 18.36 -15.58
C LEU A 726 -72.50 18.70 -16.60
N ASP A 727 -71.21 18.36 -16.39
CA ASP A 727 -70.62 17.49 -15.36
C ASP A 727 -69.23 17.90 -14.83
N PHE A 728 -68.76 17.13 -13.83
CA PHE A 728 -67.56 17.26 -12.97
C PHE A 728 -66.19 17.41 -13.69
N GLY A 729 -65.10 17.86 -13.03
CA GLY A 729 -64.98 18.49 -11.71
C GLY A 729 -63.77 18.06 -10.84
N ARG A 730 -62.92 19.03 -10.43
CA ARG A 730 -61.81 18.96 -9.43
C ARG A 730 -60.60 18.08 -9.80
N GLY A 731 -59.40 18.29 -9.24
CA GLY A 731 -58.93 19.42 -8.43
C GLY A 731 -57.75 19.07 -7.50
N ASP A 732 -56.66 19.83 -7.65
CA ASP A 732 -55.56 20.16 -6.73
C ASP A 732 -54.83 19.11 -5.84
N HIS A 733 -53.50 19.30 -5.82
CA HIS A 733 -52.48 18.98 -4.81
C HIS A 733 -52.92 18.48 -3.41
N TYR A 734 -52.14 17.55 -2.83
CA TYR A 734 -51.33 17.83 -1.62
C TYR A 734 -50.27 16.73 -1.33
N TYR A 735 -49.26 17.06 -0.51
CA TYR A 735 -48.35 16.08 0.13
C TYR A 735 -49.06 15.31 1.26
N PRO A 736 -48.51 14.15 1.68
CA PRO A 736 -48.21 14.02 3.12
C PRO A 736 -46.85 13.37 3.43
N ILE A 737 -46.58 13.20 4.75
CA ILE A 737 -45.30 12.83 5.37
C ILE A 737 -45.53 11.61 6.29
N ILE A 738 -44.51 10.72 6.38
CA ILE A 738 -44.21 9.69 7.41
C ILE A 738 -45.38 8.89 8.05
N GLY A 739 -45.24 7.56 8.00
CA GLY A 739 -45.87 6.64 8.95
C GLY A 739 -45.20 5.27 8.89
N GLY A 740 -44.42 4.89 9.91
CA GLY A 740 -43.68 3.62 9.93
C GLY A 740 -44.09 2.73 11.10
N HIS A 741 -43.81 1.42 10.99
CA HIS A 741 -43.86 0.49 12.13
C HIS A 741 -42.80 -0.62 11.99
N ARG A 742 -42.55 -1.33 13.09
CA ARG A 742 -41.48 -2.32 13.26
C ARG A 742 -41.88 -3.72 12.77
N ASP A 743 -40.88 -4.52 12.39
CA ASP A 743 -40.53 -5.84 13.00
C ASP A 743 -39.59 -6.61 12.03
N VAL A 744 -38.37 -7.04 12.41
CA VAL A 744 -37.89 -8.05 13.39
C VAL A 744 -37.63 -9.43 12.74
N GLN A 745 -36.37 -9.88 12.84
CA GLN A 745 -35.81 -11.24 12.67
C GLN A 745 -35.85 -11.96 11.29
N ALA A 746 -34.64 -12.01 10.69
CA ALA A 746 -33.80 -13.22 10.57
C ALA A 746 -34.04 -14.35 9.53
N ASN A 747 -32.87 -14.85 9.06
CA ASN A 747 -32.50 -16.22 8.68
C ASN A 747 -32.67 -16.82 7.25
N ASP A 748 -31.60 -17.55 6.91
CA ASP A 748 -31.47 -18.79 6.13
C ASP A 748 -31.72 -18.85 4.61
N ALA A 749 -30.67 -18.48 3.87
CA ALA A 749 -29.69 -19.40 3.24
C ALA A 749 -30.11 -20.42 2.15
N LEU A 750 -29.05 -20.99 1.52
CA LEU A 750 -29.01 -22.14 0.59
C LEU A 750 -29.57 -21.90 -0.84
N SER A 751 -29.01 -22.50 -1.91
CA SER A 751 -27.67 -23.08 -2.10
C SER A 751 -27.39 -23.36 -3.58
N ARG A 752 -26.09 -23.56 -3.92
CA ARG A 752 -25.56 -24.15 -5.18
C ARG A 752 -25.74 -23.26 -6.42
N GLY A 753 -24.83 -23.26 -7.41
CA GLY A 753 -23.59 -24.02 -7.54
C GLY A 753 -23.58 -24.85 -8.83
N GLY A 754 -22.79 -24.42 -9.81
CA GLY A 754 -22.66 -25.10 -11.11
C GLY A 754 -21.75 -24.33 -12.05
N ALA A 755 -20.50 -24.78 -12.18
CA ALA A 755 -19.55 -24.31 -13.18
C ALA A 755 -19.31 -25.43 -14.20
N LEU A 756 -19.16 -25.07 -15.49
CA LEU A 756 -18.47 -25.88 -16.51
C LEU A 756 -18.15 -25.01 -17.75
N VAL A 757 -17.19 -25.46 -18.56
CA VAL A 757 -16.37 -24.69 -19.52
C VAL A 757 -15.87 -25.67 -20.61
N PRO A 758 -15.36 -25.27 -21.80
CA PRO A 758 -15.76 -24.23 -22.76
C PRO A 758 -16.28 -24.84 -24.09
N GLY A 759 -16.46 -24.03 -25.14
CA GLY A 759 -16.56 -24.50 -26.53
C GLY A 759 -15.73 -23.64 -27.49
N HIS A 760 -14.89 -24.28 -28.31
CA HIS A 760 -14.09 -23.63 -29.37
C HIS A 760 -14.64 -23.96 -30.77
N GLY A 761 -14.53 -23.01 -31.71
CA GLY A 761 -14.31 -23.34 -33.13
C GLY A 761 -15.22 -22.64 -34.15
N GLY A 762 -14.60 -22.17 -35.26
CA GLY A 762 -15.25 -22.15 -36.57
C GLY A 762 -15.57 -20.79 -37.21
N LEU A 763 -14.63 -20.29 -38.02
CA LEU A 763 -14.81 -19.81 -39.41
C LEU A 763 -16.03 -18.94 -39.80
N GLY A 764 -15.76 -17.78 -40.42
CA GLY A 764 -16.76 -17.03 -41.23
C GLY A 764 -16.17 -15.76 -41.85
N SER A 765 -16.04 -15.71 -43.20
CA SER A 765 -15.40 -14.60 -43.91
C SER A 765 -16.15 -14.19 -45.20
N ALA A 766 -16.80 -13.03 -45.17
CA ALA A 766 -17.31 -12.24 -46.31
C ALA A 766 -17.57 -10.81 -45.77
N ALA A 767 -17.29 -9.65 -46.39
CA ALA A 767 -17.18 -9.17 -47.78
C ALA A 767 -18.39 -8.31 -48.22
N GLY A 768 -18.11 -7.12 -48.79
CA GLY A 768 -19.07 -6.03 -49.07
C GLY A 768 -18.69 -4.76 -48.28
N ILE A 769 -18.11 -3.66 -48.81
CA ILE A 769 -18.19 -2.90 -50.09
C ILE A 769 -19.36 -1.90 -50.10
N LEU A 770 -19.13 -0.72 -50.73
CA LEU A 770 -19.92 0.53 -50.81
C LEU A 770 -19.66 1.54 -49.67
N ASP A 771 -19.45 2.85 -49.91
CA ASP A 771 -19.01 3.52 -51.15
C ASP A 771 -18.36 4.90 -50.87
N HIS A 772 -17.74 5.51 -51.89
CA HIS A 772 -17.15 6.87 -51.91
C HIS A 772 -18.06 7.86 -52.71
N PRO A 773 -17.71 9.15 -52.92
CA PRO A 773 -17.06 10.16 -52.07
C PRO A 773 -17.85 11.51 -52.01
N GLY A 774 -17.36 12.55 -51.31
CA GLY A 774 -17.92 13.91 -51.45
C GLY A 774 -17.26 15.00 -50.56
N PRO A 775 -16.74 16.12 -51.13
CA PRO A 775 -16.13 17.24 -50.38
C PRO A 775 -16.95 18.55 -50.46
N ILE A 776 -16.53 19.61 -49.75
CA ILE A 776 -16.45 21.00 -50.30
C ILE A 776 -15.72 21.99 -49.34
N ARG A 777 -15.27 23.10 -49.93
CA ARG A 777 -14.47 24.21 -49.38
C ARG A 777 -15.22 25.08 -48.34
N GLY A 778 -14.47 25.80 -47.50
CA GLY A 778 -14.96 27.02 -46.82
C GLY A 778 -14.63 28.31 -47.61
N PRO A 779 -14.92 29.51 -47.08
CA PRO A 779 -14.45 30.79 -47.62
C PRO A 779 -13.55 31.60 -46.64
N SER A 780 -13.05 32.75 -47.10
CA SER A 780 -12.03 33.59 -46.46
C SER A 780 -12.46 35.06 -46.30
N GLY A 781 -11.76 35.82 -45.45
CA GLY A 781 -11.85 37.29 -45.34
C GLY A 781 -12.03 37.81 -43.90
N ILE A 782 -11.65 39.04 -43.52
CA ILE A 782 -11.04 40.18 -44.26
C ILE A 782 -10.22 41.04 -43.25
N GLN A 783 -9.24 41.83 -43.75
CA GLN A 783 -8.36 42.76 -43.01
C GLN A 783 -8.94 44.22 -43.02
N PRO A 784 -8.41 45.27 -42.32
CA PRO A 784 -7.11 45.90 -42.67
C PRO A 784 -6.31 46.70 -41.60
N GLU A 785 -5.03 46.91 -41.94
CA GLU A 785 -4.12 48.08 -41.83
C GLU A 785 -4.23 49.23 -40.78
N CYS A 786 -3.06 49.57 -40.20
CA CYS A 786 -2.39 50.91 -40.15
C CYS A 786 -1.20 50.86 -39.14
N ALA A 787 -0.06 51.56 -39.22
CA ALA A 787 0.72 52.23 -40.30
C ALA A 787 2.18 52.48 -39.78
N GLY A 788 3.16 52.81 -40.65
CA GLY A 788 4.59 53.09 -40.28
C GLY A 788 4.89 54.56 -39.91
N PRO A 789 6.13 55.13 -40.11
CA PRO A 789 7.36 54.55 -40.68
C PRO A 789 8.74 55.03 -40.06
N GLY A 790 9.89 54.51 -40.58
CA GLY A 790 11.24 55.15 -40.55
C GLY A 790 12.09 55.02 -39.27
N GLU A 791 13.44 55.19 -39.26
CA GLU A 791 14.45 55.26 -40.35
C GLU A 791 15.90 54.92 -39.86
N ARG A 792 16.68 54.24 -40.72
CA ARG A 792 18.10 54.48 -41.14
C ARG A 792 19.21 54.88 -40.11
N LEU A 793 20.32 54.09 -40.04
CA LEU A 793 21.76 54.50 -40.20
C LEU A 793 22.79 53.45 -39.64
N GLU A 794 23.94 53.28 -40.34
CA GLU A 794 25.24 52.84 -39.77
C GLU A 794 26.14 54.08 -39.50
N PRO A 795 27.23 53.96 -38.72
CA PRO A 795 28.56 53.98 -39.38
C PRO A 795 29.67 53.12 -38.71
N ARG A 796 30.86 53.12 -39.35
CA ARG A 796 32.11 52.41 -38.98
C ARG A 796 33.12 53.24 -38.15
N PHE A 797 34.23 52.57 -37.76
CA PHE A 797 35.60 53.05 -37.46
C PHE A 797 36.01 53.48 -36.03
N GLY A 798 37.23 53.12 -35.64
CA GLY A 798 37.95 53.68 -34.47
C GLY A 798 39.02 52.76 -33.83
N ASP A 799 40.26 52.77 -34.34
CA ASP A 799 41.41 52.06 -33.71
C ASP A 799 41.98 52.77 -32.48
N ARG A 800 42.61 52.01 -31.55
CA ARG A 800 43.94 52.31 -30.93
C ARG A 800 44.44 51.25 -29.91
N LEU A 801 45.77 51.15 -29.82
CA LEU A 801 46.54 50.45 -28.77
C LEU A 801 47.14 51.50 -27.76
N PRO A 802 48.18 51.21 -26.94
CA PRO A 802 48.13 50.87 -25.49
C PRO A 802 48.90 51.95 -24.65
N PRO A 803 49.59 51.72 -23.48
CA PRO A 803 49.72 50.57 -22.56
C PRO A 803 49.80 50.94 -21.03
N VAL A 804 50.29 50.00 -20.18
CA VAL A 804 51.02 50.17 -18.88
C VAL A 804 50.42 51.00 -17.71
N ALA A 805 50.32 50.38 -16.51
CA ALA A 805 50.84 50.91 -15.23
C ALA A 805 50.73 49.91 -14.03
N ARG A 806 51.57 50.11 -12.99
CA ARG A 806 51.43 49.58 -11.60
C ARG A 806 51.22 50.78 -10.64
N PRO A 807 50.70 50.60 -9.40
CA PRO A 807 51.50 50.27 -8.19
C PRO A 807 50.82 49.20 -7.30
N ARG A 808 51.37 48.58 -6.24
CA ARG A 808 52.65 48.62 -5.46
C ARG A 808 52.82 49.64 -4.30
N ALA A 809 52.36 49.24 -3.11
CA ALA A 809 52.92 49.42 -1.75
C ALA A 809 52.24 48.33 -0.86
N GLU A 810 52.86 47.59 0.08
CA GLU A 810 53.67 47.93 1.28
C GLU A 810 52.81 48.61 2.38
N ILE A 811 52.90 48.32 3.68
CA ILE A 811 54.03 47.90 4.55
C ILE A 811 53.56 46.88 5.64
N GLY A 812 54.45 46.01 6.17
CA GLY A 812 54.22 45.28 7.43
C GLY A 812 55.21 44.13 7.73
N ARG A 813 56.15 44.31 8.68
CA ARG A 813 57.17 43.30 9.10
C ARG A 813 57.24 43.18 10.63
N LEU A 814 57.43 41.95 11.13
CA LEU A 814 58.22 41.52 12.31
C LEU A 814 57.94 40.00 12.48
N VAL A 815 58.82 39.01 12.21
CA VAL A 815 60.20 38.72 12.69
C VAL A 815 60.25 38.21 14.13
N PHE A 816 60.53 36.91 14.31
CA PHE A 816 61.72 36.44 15.06
C PHE A 816 62.14 35.00 14.67
N ARG A 817 63.31 34.55 15.14
CA ARG A 817 63.98 33.28 14.79
C ARG A 817 63.80 32.18 15.85
N GLY A 818 63.92 30.92 15.43
CA GLY A 818 64.32 29.78 16.27
C GLY A 818 64.97 28.66 15.44
N ARG A 819 66.15 28.17 15.83
CA ARG A 819 66.88 27.04 15.21
C ARG A 819 67.82 26.39 16.24
N PHE A 820 67.60 25.12 16.56
CA PHE A 820 68.47 24.20 17.32
C PHE A 820 67.95 22.75 17.08
N ASP A 821 68.66 21.66 17.43
CA ASP A 821 69.90 21.14 16.80
C ASP A 821 69.93 19.59 16.96
N ARG A 822 71.05 18.93 16.66
CA ARG A 822 71.26 17.45 16.52
C ARG A 822 71.19 16.60 17.81
N GLY A 823 70.98 15.29 17.63
CA GLY A 823 71.34 14.19 18.56
C GLY A 823 70.23 13.14 18.75
N GLY A 824 70.45 11.83 18.94
CA GLY A 824 71.69 11.02 19.02
C GLY A 824 71.41 9.49 18.96
N HIS A 825 72.42 8.62 19.13
CA HIS A 825 72.34 7.15 18.87
C HIS A 825 72.19 6.26 20.14
N GLY A 826 71.75 4.99 19.96
CA GLY A 826 71.79 3.86 20.93
C GLY A 826 70.54 2.96 20.80
N LEU A 827 70.52 1.60 20.70
CA LEU A 827 71.44 0.48 21.02
C LEU A 827 71.65 0.29 22.55
N TYR A 828 71.53 -0.91 23.16
CA TYR A 828 71.31 -2.30 22.68
C TYR A 828 70.92 -3.26 23.86
N PHE A 829 70.43 -4.49 23.57
CA PHE A 829 70.59 -5.79 24.30
C PHE A 829 69.66 -6.14 25.52
N PRO A 830 69.48 -7.44 25.90
CA PRO A 830 69.48 -8.69 25.08
C PRO A 830 68.54 -9.88 25.54
N HIS A 831 68.52 -10.99 24.76
CA HIS A 831 68.19 -12.42 25.07
C HIS A 831 66.77 -12.77 25.61
N ASP A 832 66.04 -13.86 25.23
CA ASP A 832 66.16 -15.02 24.29
C ASP A 832 64.71 -15.53 23.95
N GLY A 833 64.32 -16.64 23.28
CA GLY A 833 64.90 -17.90 22.73
C GLY A 833 63.98 -19.11 23.08
N VAL A 834 63.87 -20.29 22.41
CA VAL A 834 64.43 -20.90 21.17
C VAL A 834 63.47 -22.02 20.63
N GLU A 835 63.16 -22.02 19.31
CA GLU A 835 62.77 -23.11 18.35
C GLU A 835 61.63 -24.19 18.50
N CYS A 836 61.15 -24.61 17.30
CA CYS A 836 60.84 -25.98 16.80
C CYS A 836 59.41 -26.65 16.80
N LEU A 837 58.85 -26.72 15.57
CA LEU A 837 58.30 -27.87 14.80
C LEU A 837 57.22 -28.90 15.30
N HIS A 838 56.11 -28.94 14.53
CA HIS A 838 55.49 -30.11 13.86
C HIS A 838 54.45 -31.06 14.54
N CYS A 839 53.76 -31.81 13.66
CA CYS A 839 52.82 -32.94 13.86
C CYS A 839 51.37 -32.64 14.32
N GLY A 840 50.45 -33.56 13.96
CA GLY A 840 48.99 -33.39 14.08
C GLY A 840 48.22 -34.64 14.53
N PRO A 841 47.31 -35.21 13.70
CA PRO A 841 45.90 -35.30 14.08
C PRO A 841 45.37 -36.72 14.35
N GLN A 842 44.16 -36.84 14.91
CA GLN A 842 43.40 -38.10 14.88
C GLN A 842 41.87 -37.93 14.83
N ARG A 843 41.18 -38.98 14.35
CA ARG A 843 39.72 -39.13 14.22
C ARG A 843 39.26 -40.32 15.06
N TYR A 844 38.07 -40.25 15.66
CA TYR A 844 37.08 -41.34 15.82
C TYR A 844 35.71 -40.65 16.08
N ARG A 845 34.56 -40.90 15.43
CA ARG A 845 33.98 -41.95 14.55
C ARG A 845 33.05 -42.94 15.29
N ASP A 846 31.77 -42.87 14.92
CA ASP A 846 30.63 -43.82 15.06
C ASP A 846 30.16 -44.28 16.47
N LEU A 847 28.88 -44.05 16.81
CA LEU A 847 27.81 -45.08 16.95
C LEU A 847 26.48 -44.53 17.56
N GLY A 848 25.35 -45.22 17.31
CA GLY A 848 23.98 -44.84 17.73
C GLY A 848 23.24 -43.99 16.67
N GLN A 849 22.09 -44.34 16.07
CA GLN A 849 20.91 -45.10 16.53
C GLN A 849 20.35 -44.59 17.87
N GLY A 850 19.06 -44.26 18.00
CA GLY A 850 17.96 -44.27 17.03
C GLY A 850 16.62 -44.04 17.77
N GLU A 851 15.52 -43.85 17.03
CA GLU A 851 14.16 -43.59 17.58
C GLU A 851 14.02 -42.23 18.34
N GLY A 852 12.84 -41.62 18.46
CA GLY A 852 11.58 -41.91 17.78
C GLY A 852 10.43 -40.96 18.17
N THR A 853 9.63 -40.57 17.17
CA THR A 853 8.21 -40.14 17.25
C THR A 853 7.76 -38.99 18.18
N ASN A 854 6.97 -38.07 17.57
CA ASN A 854 5.86 -37.29 18.15
C ASN A 854 6.18 -36.26 19.28
N GLY A 855 5.61 -35.05 19.27
CA GLY A 855 4.74 -34.42 18.26
C GLY A 855 4.07 -33.13 18.78
N ALA A 856 3.20 -32.56 17.95
CA ALA A 856 2.16 -31.56 18.27
C ALA A 856 2.55 -30.19 18.90
N LEU A 857 2.11 -29.14 18.20
CA LEU A 857 1.74 -27.80 18.72
C LEU A 857 0.53 -27.90 19.71
N PRO A 858 0.04 -26.82 20.38
CA PRO A 858 0.42 -25.40 20.30
C PRO A 858 0.53 -24.67 21.68
N GLY A 859 0.73 -23.35 21.66
CA GLY A 859 -0.13 -22.46 22.46
C GLY A 859 0.51 -21.42 23.39
N LEU A 860 0.07 -20.16 23.18
CA LEU A 860 -0.02 -19.02 24.12
C LEU A 860 0.97 -18.87 25.29
N PHE A 861 1.58 -17.68 25.39
CA PHE A 861 1.19 -16.75 26.45
C PHE A 861 1.28 -15.29 26.00
N GLN A 862 0.46 -14.43 26.59
CA GLN A 862 0.38 -12.98 26.32
C GLN A 862 1.14 -12.16 27.37
N ASP A 863 1.46 -10.92 26.99
CA ASP A 863 1.61 -9.73 27.83
C ASP A 863 2.41 -9.80 29.14
N LEU A 864 3.51 -9.02 29.18
CA LEU A 864 3.76 -8.17 30.35
C LEU A 864 4.56 -6.91 29.97
N SER A 865 3.87 -5.76 29.96
CA SER A 865 4.51 -4.45 29.77
C SER A 865 5.06 -3.92 31.10
N VAL A 866 6.38 -3.75 31.19
CA VAL A 866 7.00 -2.89 32.21
C VAL A 866 8.01 -1.97 31.52
N GLY A 867 7.73 -0.67 31.54
CA GLY A 867 8.70 0.36 31.18
C GLY A 867 9.09 1.16 32.41
N SER A 868 10.36 1.58 32.50
CA SER A 868 10.79 2.95 32.80
C SER A 868 12.22 3.02 33.37
N LEU A 869 12.91 4.14 33.08
CA LEU A 869 14.03 4.72 33.86
C LEU A 869 15.37 3.94 33.92
N GLN A 870 16.56 4.58 33.90
CA GLN A 870 16.95 5.91 33.41
C GLN A 870 18.49 6.04 33.31
N ARG A 871 18.96 6.95 32.42
CA ARG A 871 20.32 7.55 32.35
C ARG A 871 21.47 6.66 31.83
N GLY A 872 22.38 7.34 31.12
CA GLY A 872 23.49 6.85 30.32
C GLY A 872 23.79 7.91 29.27
#